data_AF-A0A1I0QBJ5-F1
#
_entry.id   AF-A0A1I0QBJ5-F1
#
_cell.length_a   1.000
_cell.length_b   1.000
_cell.length_c   1.000
_cell.angle_alpha   90.00
_cell.angle_beta   90.00
_cell.angle_gamma   90.00
#
_symmetry.space_group_name_H-M   'P 1'
#
loop_
_entity.id
_entity.type
_entity.pdbx_description
1 polymer ?
#
loop_
_entity_poly.entity_id
_entity_poly.type
_entity_poly.pdbx_seq_one_letter_code
_entity_poly.pdbx_strand_id
1 'polypeptide(L)'
;MIPHWKVIQEVANRFGNRRSDFEAAERKLNALRNANQPLVQLEDNATRVQYRVARENTPVVATALERITGTADFQDKYVLDRLSEMSRAVCRILKGGAPIGTGFLVTPDILLTNHHVIESAADAEDMMAEFNYEVDPNTKALKRSAAFKLDARKFFLTSSLEVSKTALNTGLDFTLIGVNTTGNFGEALSQFPPIRLDGNLGKIIKGEACVIVQHPNGLPKKVVMKDIHFFSETGTRLVYESDTLPGSSGSPVFGLGTCEVIALHHSGLSRTDDQNRVLTRDGQLATPDTPDDQIDWIGNEGIKVSVIVSAIREASLSAEMENGRSALLRDTDIIAPQLQQALADQTVIRQGINQVVTAANKNDAVNLPIIPSSPKENTMDTPATNAISSLTPFIIAAMNKPATVAQIEAVLSLKYPPGVKLSLLTPATATPDKEALFTFTVNFSGNAHEEARELAKIPGIFYAEADLPLYLNADTANVLRKGGGPTESGFLFDDGYGTPNEDLFLKNYTVNAISKFVSGKKEEEYRRWNWLATGFDKILTPEKAPVSPHEKGIRVVQFDTGFTDHSKVIDSFDTDNDYNFLDNTDVAIDLRTVAFGKQPGHGTRTGSLLIGHQYSPAAGNGNCGLLTPDNYKLVPFRIAETVVIINRQQQLAAALDAAIAQGFDIITMSMGIPPTLTTAKLARQAYESGVIWCCAAGNSVQAVVAPAVFPGTIAVAASNPLDREWTGSSRGDTVDITAPGEDVLVPIWQETSDHPEGFAYGDGTSYATPHVAAAAAYWLAKYQDILKAPEYAGWKRVEAFRQALKDSARKSDQLPRKGFGSGILNAEKLLNTPPKAANKLKNPYDGWNESAFLNSLQGYAEIVKTYWNKLHDAIFGTKRGNQESLAAPATQLSDSARALESATFGTSVSAYESATTTTYPDLLQRFNTVQSIIENAAK
;
A
#
# COMPACT_ATOMS: atom_id res chain seq x y z
N MET A 1 47.39 0.97 13.30
CA MET A 1 46.02 0.63 12.89
C MET A 1 45.49 -0.35 13.91
N ILE A 2 44.43 0.05 14.59
CA ILE A 2 43.73 -0.81 15.55
C ILE A 2 43.11 -1.98 14.77
N PRO A 3 43.35 -3.24 15.17
CA PRO A 3 42.78 -4.40 14.49
C PRO A 3 41.24 -4.36 14.52
N HIS A 4 40.60 -4.78 13.42
CA HIS A 4 39.14 -4.82 13.32
C HIS A 4 38.49 -5.58 14.49
N TRP A 5 39.04 -6.75 14.83
CA TRP A 5 38.59 -7.56 15.97
C TRP A 5 38.62 -6.81 17.32
N LYS A 6 39.61 -5.93 17.53
CA LYS A 6 39.70 -5.14 18.77
C LYS A 6 38.53 -4.15 18.87
N VAL A 7 38.06 -3.61 17.75
CA VAL A 7 36.88 -2.74 17.70
C VAL A 7 35.62 -3.54 18.06
N ILE A 8 35.44 -4.73 17.47
CA ILE A 8 34.31 -5.62 17.78
C ILE A 8 34.28 -5.98 19.27
N GLN A 9 35.44 -6.34 19.85
CA GLN A 9 35.54 -6.66 21.27
C GLN A 9 35.17 -5.48 22.17
N GLU A 10 35.60 -4.27 21.83
CA GLU A 10 35.25 -3.08 22.60
C GLU A 10 33.74 -2.81 22.54
N VAL A 11 33.12 -2.96 21.37
CA VAL A 11 31.66 -2.84 21.22
C VAL A 11 30.94 -3.91 22.05
N ALA A 12 31.40 -5.17 22.02
CA ALA A 12 30.83 -6.27 22.81
C ALA A 12 30.92 -6.00 24.32
N ASN A 13 32.06 -5.50 24.80
CA ASN A 13 32.26 -5.12 26.21
C ASN A 13 31.31 -3.99 26.64
N ARG A 14 31.08 -3.00 25.77
CA ARG A 14 30.14 -1.90 26.03
C ARG A 14 28.69 -2.37 25.98
N PHE A 15 28.35 -3.27 25.05
CA PHE A 15 27.02 -3.84 24.88
C PHE A 15 26.59 -4.67 26.08
N GLY A 16 27.49 -5.48 26.63
CA GLY A 16 27.21 -6.42 27.73
C GLY A 16 26.34 -5.90 28.86
N ASN A 17 26.71 -4.74 29.41
CA ASN A 17 26.00 -4.12 30.53
C ASN A 17 24.60 -3.58 30.18
N ARG A 18 24.27 -3.51 28.89
CA ARG A 18 23.03 -2.94 28.35
C ARG A 18 22.34 -3.86 27.35
N ARG A 19 22.79 -5.11 27.27
CA ARG A 19 22.29 -6.11 26.33
C ARG A 19 20.78 -6.26 26.42
N SER A 20 20.26 -6.35 27.64
CA SER A 20 18.82 -6.45 27.90
C SER A 20 18.04 -5.25 27.35
N ASP A 21 18.60 -4.04 27.47
CA ASP A 21 17.95 -2.80 27.03
C ASP A 21 17.80 -2.77 25.50
N PHE A 22 18.86 -3.19 24.80
CA PHE A 22 18.90 -3.19 23.34
C PHE A 22 18.04 -4.29 22.73
N GLU A 23 18.12 -5.53 23.26
CA GLU A 23 17.25 -6.63 22.81
C GLU A 23 15.77 -6.35 23.14
N ALA A 24 15.48 -5.64 24.24
CA ALA A 24 14.12 -5.18 24.53
C ALA A 24 13.64 -4.11 23.54
N ALA A 25 14.49 -3.14 23.20
CA ALA A 25 14.17 -2.10 22.22
C ALA A 25 13.93 -2.67 20.81
N GLU A 26 14.76 -3.61 20.37
CA GLU A 26 14.61 -4.33 19.11
C GLU A 26 13.30 -5.15 19.09
N ARG A 27 12.99 -5.89 20.16
CA ARG A 27 11.69 -6.58 20.30
C ARG A 27 10.51 -5.62 20.25
N LYS A 28 10.60 -4.46 20.89
CA LYS A 28 9.54 -3.44 20.87
C LYS A 28 9.37 -2.85 19.47
N LEU A 29 10.46 -2.57 18.76
CA LEU A 29 10.44 -2.13 17.36
C LEU A 29 9.73 -3.15 16.48
N ASN A 30 10.12 -4.43 16.58
CA ASN A 30 9.51 -5.51 15.81
C ASN A 30 8.04 -5.72 16.18
N ALA A 31 7.69 -5.61 17.47
CA ALA A 31 6.30 -5.70 17.92
C ALA A 31 5.43 -4.55 17.39
N LEU A 32 5.92 -3.30 17.43
CA LEU A 32 5.21 -2.14 16.88
C LEU A 32 5.05 -2.23 15.36
N ARG A 33 6.08 -2.70 14.64
CA ARG A 33 6.01 -2.98 13.19
C ARG A 33 4.97 -4.07 12.88
N ASN A 34 5.01 -5.18 13.61
CA ASN A 34 4.07 -6.28 13.43
C ASN A 34 2.62 -5.88 13.79
N ALA A 35 2.45 -4.95 14.73
CA ALA A 35 1.15 -4.42 15.15
C ALA A 35 0.71 -3.17 14.38
N ASN A 36 1.48 -2.70 13.38
CA ASN A 36 1.25 -1.43 12.68
C ASN A 36 0.97 -0.23 13.62
N GLN A 37 1.67 -0.19 14.76
CA GLN A 37 1.53 0.88 15.75
C GLN A 37 2.54 2.02 15.53
N PRO A 38 2.20 3.28 15.87
CA PRO A 38 3.09 4.43 15.69
C PRO A 38 4.48 4.26 16.32
N LEU A 39 5.53 4.37 15.51
CA LEU A 39 6.90 4.14 15.97
C LEU A 39 7.41 5.22 16.95
N VAL A 40 6.74 6.38 17.03
CA VAL A 40 6.99 7.42 18.05
C VAL A 40 6.88 6.88 19.48
N GLN A 41 6.15 5.77 19.70
CA GLN A 41 6.05 5.10 20.99
C GLN A 41 7.35 4.41 21.44
N LEU A 42 8.34 4.30 20.56
CA LEU A 42 9.71 3.91 20.92
C LEU A 42 10.47 5.05 21.58
N GLU A 43 10.07 6.30 21.33
CA GLU A 43 10.76 7.47 21.83
C GLU A 43 10.37 7.78 23.28
N ASP A 44 11.38 7.83 24.15
CA ASP A 44 11.25 8.11 25.58
C ASP A 44 11.64 9.55 25.93
N ASN A 45 12.25 10.29 24.99
CA ASN A 45 12.65 11.68 25.17
C ASN A 45 11.67 12.66 24.50
N ALA A 46 10.75 13.21 25.30
CA ALA A 46 9.77 14.19 24.82
C ALA A 46 10.41 15.44 24.18
N THR A 47 11.55 15.90 24.69
CA THR A 47 12.27 17.06 24.15
C THR A 47 12.83 16.77 22.75
N ARG A 48 13.25 15.52 22.47
CA ARG A 48 13.68 15.11 21.13
C ARG A 48 12.53 15.14 20.14
N VAL A 49 11.35 14.63 20.51
CA VAL A 49 10.14 14.70 19.67
C VAL A 49 9.76 16.16 19.38
N GLN A 50 9.81 17.03 20.40
CA GLN A 50 9.53 18.46 20.26
C GLN A 50 10.50 19.13 19.28
N TYR A 51 11.81 18.93 19.43
CA TYR A 51 12.78 19.49 18.49
C TYR A 51 12.71 18.87 17.10
N ARG A 52 12.31 17.60 16.98
CA ARG A 52 12.07 16.95 15.69
C ARG A 52 10.92 17.61 14.93
N VAL A 53 9.83 17.94 15.63
CA VAL A 53 8.70 18.71 15.07
C VAL A 53 9.14 20.13 14.70
N ALA A 54 9.96 20.80 15.53
CA ALA A 54 10.45 22.14 15.23
C ALA A 54 11.35 22.20 13.97
N ARG A 55 12.09 21.12 13.68
CA ARG A 55 12.96 21.03 12.48
C ARG A 55 12.22 20.81 11.17
N GLU A 56 11.01 20.27 11.19
CA GLU A 56 10.18 20.12 9.99
C GLU A 56 9.71 21.47 9.43
N ASN A 57 9.81 22.55 10.22
CA ASN A 57 9.43 23.92 9.84
C ASN A 57 8.06 24.00 9.15
N THR A 58 7.14 23.14 9.59
CA THR A 58 5.77 23.00 9.08
C THR A 58 4.80 23.76 10.00
N PRO A 59 3.80 24.48 9.44
CA PRO A 59 2.78 25.17 10.24
C PRO A 59 1.87 24.22 11.04
N VAL A 60 1.90 22.90 10.75
CA VAL A 60 0.96 21.92 11.28
C VAL A 60 1.69 20.71 11.89
N VAL A 61 1.44 20.49 13.18
CA VAL A 61 2.12 19.46 13.97
C VAL A 61 1.60 18.05 13.78
N ALA A 62 0.35 17.87 13.33
CA ALA A 62 -0.14 16.54 12.91
C ALA A 62 0.70 15.97 11.77
N THR A 63 1.08 16.78 10.78
CA THR A 63 1.89 16.34 9.64
C THR A 63 3.33 16.00 10.03
N ALA A 64 3.91 16.74 10.99
CA ALA A 64 5.20 16.37 11.56
C ALA A 64 5.09 15.03 12.31
N LEU A 65 4.07 14.85 13.16
CA LEU A 65 3.85 13.60 13.89
C LEU A 65 3.54 12.43 12.95
N GLU A 66 2.71 12.57 11.93
CA GLU A 66 2.40 11.54 10.93
C GLU A 66 3.64 11.06 10.15
N ARG A 67 4.53 11.98 9.75
CA ARG A 67 5.83 11.67 9.13
C ARG A 67 6.79 10.96 10.10
N ILE A 68 6.75 11.37 11.36
CA ILE A 68 7.56 10.84 12.46
C ILE A 68 7.04 9.47 12.95
N THR A 69 5.75 9.16 12.80
CA THR A 69 5.09 7.95 13.32
C THR A 69 5.14 6.73 12.41
N GLY A 70 5.68 6.85 11.19
CA GLY A 70 6.05 5.71 10.34
C GLY A 70 4.94 5.14 9.46
N THR A 71 3.87 5.88 9.17
CA THR A 71 2.72 5.42 8.37
C THR A 71 2.69 5.95 6.93
N ALA A 72 3.77 6.61 6.47
CA ALA A 72 3.93 7.12 5.11
C ALA A 72 5.23 6.58 4.48
N ASP A 73 5.13 5.76 3.44
CA ASP A 73 6.26 5.19 2.66
C ASP A 73 6.80 6.13 1.57
N PHE A 74 6.58 7.45 1.70
CA PHE A 74 7.06 8.45 0.74
C PHE A 74 7.94 9.51 1.41
N GLN A 75 9.06 9.84 0.77
CA GLN A 75 9.94 10.96 1.12
C GLN A 75 9.83 12.03 0.03
N ASP A 76 9.86 13.30 0.43
CA ASP A 76 9.85 14.41 -0.53
C ASP A 76 11.11 14.31 -1.41
N LYS A 77 10.99 14.60 -2.71
CA LYS A 77 12.10 14.48 -3.68
C LYS A 77 13.36 15.27 -3.27
N TYR A 78 13.20 16.39 -2.56
CA TYR A 78 14.34 17.18 -2.07
C TYR A 78 15.25 16.39 -1.12
N VAL A 79 14.75 15.36 -0.43
CA VAL A 79 15.53 14.47 0.45
C VAL A 79 16.58 13.70 -0.37
N LEU A 80 16.20 13.19 -1.55
CA LEU A 80 17.14 12.55 -2.47
C LEU A 80 18.17 13.54 -3.03
N ASP A 81 17.76 14.76 -3.36
CA ASP A 81 18.66 15.82 -3.85
C ASP A 81 19.69 16.19 -2.78
N ARG A 82 19.25 16.38 -1.52
CA ARG A 82 20.10 16.67 -0.36
C ARG A 82 21.06 15.53 -0.04
N LEU A 83 20.57 14.29 0.00
CA LEU A 83 21.42 13.12 0.24
C LEU A 83 22.47 12.95 -0.85
N SER A 84 22.09 13.16 -2.13
CA SER A 84 23.03 13.16 -3.25
C SER A 84 24.10 14.25 -3.11
N GLU A 85 23.71 15.49 -2.76
CA GLU A 85 24.65 16.58 -2.50
C GLU A 85 25.63 16.25 -1.38
N MET A 86 25.12 15.81 -0.22
CA MET A 86 25.94 15.45 0.94
C MET A 86 26.83 14.23 0.68
N SER A 87 26.39 13.27 -0.14
CA SER A 87 27.20 12.09 -0.49
C SER A 87 28.51 12.46 -1.20
N ARG A 88 28.60 13.66 -1.81
CA ARG A 88 29.83 14.19 -2.42
C ARG A 88 30.88 14.55 -1.38
N ALA A 89 30.47 14.86 -0.16
CA ALA A 89 31.36 15.12 0.97
C ALA A 89 32.02 13.83 1.48
N VAL A 90 31.47 12.66 1.12
CA VAL A 90 31.94 11.36 1.59
C VAL A 90 33.04 10.84 0.68
N CYS A 91 34.12 10.42 1.31
CA CYS A 91 35.34 9.97 0.66
C CYS A 91 35.82 8.65 1.27
N ARG A 92 36.67 7.96 0.51
CA ARG A 92 37.40 6.79 0.95
C ARG A 92 38.74 7.24 1.53
N ILE A 93 39.07 6.77 2.73
CA ILE A 93 40.38 7.04 3.35
C ILE A 93 41.37 5.98 2.87
N LEU A 94 42.48 6.43 2.32
CA LEU A 94 43.55 5.60 1.80
C LEU A 94 44.81 5.75 2.65
N LYS A 95 45.50 4.64 2.93
CA LYS A 95 46.84 4.63 3.52
C LYS A 95 47.77 3.85 2.60
N GLY A 96 48.82 4.51 2.08
CA GLY A 96 49.70 3.88 1.08
C GLY A 96 48.96 3.36 -0.15
N GLY A 97 47.83 3.98 -0.52
CA GLY A 97 46.97 3.58 -1.64
C GLY A 97 45.95 2.48 -1.33
N ALA A 98 46.01 1.82 -0.18
CA ALA A 98 45.02 0.83 0.23
C ALA A 98 43.83 1.51 0.96
N PRO A 99 42.58 1.13 0.67
CA PRO A 99 41.42 1.67 1.38
C PRO A 99 41.32 1.09 2.79
N ILE A 100 41.19 1.97 3.78
CA ILE A 100 41.20 1.58 5.21
C ILE A 100 39.94 2.02 5.96
N GLY A 101 39.11 2.88 5.35
CA GLY A 101 37.88 3.36 5.97
C GLY A 101 37.17 4.40 5.11
N THR A 102 36.10 4.95 5.66
CA THR A 102 35.32 6.05 5.09
C THR A 102 35.55 7.31 5.94
N GLY A 103 35.46 8.48 5.33
CA GLY A 103 35.44 9.75 6.03
C GLY A 103 34.61 10.77 5.27
N PHE A 104 34.27 11.88 5.91
CA PHE A 104 33.49 12.91 5.24
C PHE A 104 33.84 14.33 5.68
N LEU A 105 33.73 15.25 4.73
CA LEU A 105 34.06 16.65 4.92
C LEU A 105 33.00 17.33 5.82
N VAL A 106 33.43 18.05 6.86
CA VAL A 106 32.54 18.74 7.84
C VAL A 106 32.70 20.26 7.89
N THR A 107 33.83 20.77 7.41
CA THR A 107 34.06 22.18 7.04
C THR A 107 34.71 22.20 5.66
N PRO A 108 34.90 23.37 5.00
CA PRO A 108 35.57 23.40 3.68
C PRO A 108 36.96 22.71 3.61
N ASP A 109 37.59 22.44 4.74
CA ASP A 109 38.94 21.90 4.84
C ASP A 109 39.17 20.92 6.01
N ILE A 110 38.14 20.50 6.75
CA ILE A 110 38.23 19.53 7.86
C ILE A 110 37.33 18.34 7.58
N LEU A 111 37.86 17.14 7.77
CA LEU A 111 37.20 15.86 7.59
C LEU A 111 37.01 15.14 8.93
N LEU A 112 35.91 14.39 9.07
CA LEU A 112 35.60 13.51 10.19
C LEU A 112 35.68 12.04 9.77
N THR A 113 36.30 11.20 10.60
CA THR A 113 36.33 9.74 10.49
C THR A 113 36.53 9.12 11.89
N ASN A 114 36.70 7.80 12.01
CA ASN A 114 37.01 7.16 13.29
C ASN A 114 38.48 7.28 13.69
N HIS A 115 38.74 7.22 15.00
CA HIS A 115 40.11 7.16 15.52
C HIS A 115 40.83 5.87 15.14
N HIS A 116 40.14 4.73 15.13
CA HIS A 116 40.75 3.48 14.66
C HIS A 116 41.12 3.48 13.16
N VAL A 117 40.59 4.44 12.37
CA VAL A 117 41.02 4.69 10.99
C VAL A 117 42.23 5.63 10.97
N ILE A 118 42.22 6.71 11.77
CA ILE A 118 43.32 7.67 11.89
C ILE A 118 43.64 7.90 13.38
N GLU A 119 44.69 7.24 13.87
CA GLU A 119 44.98 7.19 15.31
C GLU A 119 45.74 8.43 15.81
N SER A 120 46.57 9.03 14.96
CA SER A 120 47.46 10.14 15.35
C SER A 120 47.79 11.05 14.18
N ALA A 121 48.26 12.26 14.50
CA ALA A 121 48.72 13.22 13.51
C ALA A 121 49.86 12.67 12.62
N ALA A 122 50.77 11.89 13.20
CA ALA A 122 51.86 11.24 12.46
C ALA A 122 51.35 10.15 11.51
N ASP A 123 50.32 9.41 11.91
CA ASP A 123 49.72 8.36 11.09
C ASP A 123 49.08 8.92 9.80
N ALA A 124 48.59 10.16 9.87
CA ALA A 124 47.93 10.83 8.76
C ALA A 124 48.89 11.35 7.67
N GLU A 125 50.21 11.40 7.91
CA GLU A 125 51.17 12.01 6.98
C GLU A 125 51.21 11.33 5.60
N ASP A 126 50.93 10.02 5.56
CA ASP A 126 50.89 9.18 4.35
C ASP A 126 49.47 8.76 3.95
N MET A 127 48.47 9.47 4.48
CA MET A 127 47.06 9.20 4.22
C MET A 127 46.43 10.21 3.27
N MET A 128 45.41 9.74 2.55
CA MET A 128 44.68 10.54 1.58
C MET A 128 43.18 10.35 1.72
N ALA A 129 42.42 11.42 1.49
CA ALA A 129 40.99 11.38 1.29
C ALA A 129 40.68 11.35 -0.21
N GLU A 130 40.07 10.28 -0.68
CA GLU A 130 39.70 10.08 -2.08
C GLU A 130 38.20 10.26 -2.28
N PHE A 131 37.84 11.39 -2.90
CA PHE A 131 36.47 11.74 -3.23
C PHE A 131 36.10 11.26 -4.63
N ASN A 132 34.79 11.17 -4.93
CA ASN A 132 34.25 10.70 -6.21
C ASN A 132 34.69 9.28 -6.63
N TYR A 133 35.17 8.45 -5.71
CA TYR A 133 35.38 7.03 -5.99
C TYR A 133 34.03 6.29 -6.02
N GLU A 134 33.29 6.45 -7.11
CA GLU A 134 31.92 5.97 -7.28
C GLU A 134 31.63 5.62 -8.74
N VAL A 135 30.50 4.95 -8.98
CA VAL A 135 30.06 4.59 -10.33
C VAL A 135 29.37 5.78 -10.99
N ASP A 136 29.73 6.07 -12.23
CA ASP A 136 29.11 7.09 -13.06
C ASP A 136 27.69 6.68 -13.46
N PRO A 137 26.68 7.54 -13.24
CA PRO A 137 25.28 7.17 -13.46
C PRO A 137 24.96 6.89 -14.94
N ASN A 138 25.69 7.50 -15.88
CA ASN A 138 25.42 7.43 -17.31
C ASN A 138 26.18 6.27 -17.97
N THR A 139 27.48 6.17 -17.68
CA THR A 139 28.36 5.19 -18.32
C THR A 139 28.42 3.85 -17.59
N LYS A 140 27.95 3.81 -16.32
CA LYS A 140 28.11 2.68 -15.38
C LYS A 140 29.58 2.31 -15.12
N ALA A 141 30.53 3.12 -15.58
CA ALA A 141 31.96 2.97 -15.31
C ALA A 141 32.38 3.71 -14.03
N LEU A 142 33.58 3.47 -13.52
CA LEU A 142 34.09 4.22 -12.36
C LEU A 142 34.39 5.67 -12.75
N LYS A 143 33.94 6.65 -11.95
CA LYS A 143 34.31 8.05 -12.11
C LYS A 143 35.79 8.26 -11.86
N ARG A 144 36.33 9.35 -12.42
CA ARG A 144 37.63 9.87 -12.01
C ARG A 144 37.53 10.37 -10.57
N SER A 145 38.27 9.73 -9.67
CA SER A 145 38.38 10.15 -8.28
C SER A 145 39.33 11.34 -8.12
N ALA A 146 39.15 12.09 -7.04
CA ALA A 146 40.01 13.21 -6.64
C ALA A 146 40.60 12.92 -5.26
N ALA A 147 41.92 12.80 -5.18
CA ALA A 147 42.61 12.43 -3.95
C ALA A 147 43.34 13.64 -3.35
N PHE A 148 43.11 13.87 -2.06
CA PHE A 148 43.65 15.00 -1.30
C PHE A 148 44.48 14.49 -0.12
N LYS A 149 45.64 15.09 0.09
CA LYS A 149 46.50 14.75 1.23
C LYS A 149 45.88 15.29 2.54
N LEU A 150 45.92 14.47 3.59
CA LEU A 150 45.55 14.90 4.95
C LEU A 150 46.68 15.74 5.57
N ASP A 151 46.32 16.78 6.33
CA ASP A 151 47.28 17.67 7.00
C ASP A 151 46.84 17.97 8.44
N ALA A 152 47.38 17.18 9.37
CA ALA A 152 47.13 17.33 10.79
C ALA A 152 47.62 18.67 11.38
N ARG A 153 48.52 19.40 10.68
CA ARG A 153 48.98 20.72 11.13
C ARG A 153 47.91 21.79 10.95
N LYS A 154 46.98 21.61 10.01
CA LYS A 154 45.84 22.52 9.81
C LYS A 154 44.80 22.33 10.90
N PHE A 155 44.44 21.08 11.19
CA PHE A 155 43.53 20.72 12.25
C PHE A 155 43.74 19.26 12.62
N PHE A 156 43.77 18.96 13.92
CA PHE A 156 43.74 17.59 14.41
C PHE A 156 43.10 17.53 15.78
N LEU A 157 42.03 16.76 15.91
CA LEU A 157 41.37 16.44 17.18
C LEU A 157 40.92 14.99 17.13
N THR A 158 41.30 14.19 18.12
CA THR A 158 40.96 12.76 18.14
C THR A 158 40.50 12.32 19.52
N SER A 159 39.64 11.31 19.56
CA SER A 159 39.19 10.60 20.74
C SER A 159 39.49 9.13 20.59
N SER A 160 40.23 8.56 21.55
CA SER A 160 40.64 7.15 21.54
C SER A 160 39.44 6.19 21.53
N LEU A 161 39.69 4.96 21.08
CA LEU A 161 38.73 3.86 21.15
C LEU A 161 38.40 3.49 22.60
N GLU A 162 39.41 3.44 23.46
CA GLU A 162 39.30 3.10 24.88
C GLU A 162 39.11 4.35 25.75
N VAL A 163 38.36 4.19 26.85
CA VAL A 163 38.13 5.26 27.83
C VAL A 163 39.36 5.43 28.72
N SER A 164 39.89 6.64 28.79
CA SER A 164 40.92 7.04 29.76
C SER A 164 40.28 7.64 31.00
N LYS A 165 40.77 7.25 32.18
CA LYS A 165 40.34 7.83 33.46
C LYS A 165 40.89 9.24 33.70
N THR A 166 41.89 9.68 32.93
CA THR A 166 42.63 10.93 33.16
C THR A 166 42.46 11.94 32.03
N ALA A 167 42.06 11.50 30.83
CA ALA A 167 41.87 12.36 29.67
C ALA A 167 40.36 12.49 29.34
N LEU A 168 39.88 13.73 29.28
CA LEU A 168 38.51 14.06 28.88
C LEU A 168 38.25 13.64 27.42
N ASN A 169 36.98 13.36 27.11
CA ASN A 169 36.53 13.05 25.75
C ASN A 169 37.28 11.87 25.08
N THR A 170 37.64 10.85 25.87
CA THR A 170 38.20 9.57 25.40
C THR A 170 37.13 8.49 25.33
N GLY A 171 37.38 7.42 24.57
CA GLY A 171 36.42 6.33 24.36
C GLY A 171 35.31 6.66 23.35
N LEU A 172 35.43 7.75 22.58
CA LEU A 172 34.45 8.13 21.56
C LEU A 172 34.81 7.62 20.16
N ASP A 173 36.07 7.28 19.90
CA ASP A 173 36.55 6.75 18.61
C ASP A 173 36.27 7.64 17.38
N PHE A 174 36.66 8.92 17.43
CA PHE A 174 36.57 9.81 16.27
C PHE A 174 37.87 10.59 16.05
N THR A 175 38.10 11.02 14.80
CA THR A 175 39.19 11.91 14.42
C THR A 175 38.67 12.96 13.45
N LEU A 176 38.92 14.23 13.78
CA LEU A 176 38.78 15.39 12.91
C LEU A 176 40.16 15.80 12.44
N ILE A 177 40.34 15.96 11.13
CA ILE A 177 41.63 16.25 10.53
C ILE A 177 41.53 17.21 9.35
N GLY A 178 42.51 18.10 9.22
CA GLY A 178 42.61 19.01 8.09
C GLY A 178 42.92 18.31 6.77
N VAL A 179 42.47 18.89 5.67
CA VAL A 179 42.66 18.38 4.30
C VAL A 179 43.28 19.47 3.42
N ASN A 180 44.12 19.07 2.48
CA ASN A 180 44.63 20.00 1.48
C ASN A 180 43.52 20.50 0.54
N THR A 181 43.54 21.79 0.23
CA THR A 181 42.51 22.43 -0.62
C THR A 181 42.71 22.14 -2.11
N THR A 182 43.86 21.54 -2.47
CA THR A 182 44.21 21.14 -3.83
C THR A 182 44.59 19.66 -3.85
N GLY A 183 44.00 18.89 -4.76
CA GLY A 183 44.22 17.46 -4.94
C GLY A 183 45.45 17.15 -5.79
N ASN A 184 45.78 15.87 -5.90
CA ASN A 184 46.98 15.39 -6.59
C ASN A 184 47.07 15.77 -8.07
N PHE A 185 45.95 16.02 -8.75
CA PHE A 185 45.92 16.42 -10.16
C PHE A 185 45.36 17.84 -10.37
N GLY A 186 45.40 18.67 -9.33
CA GLY A 186 44.99 20.08 -9.39
C GLY A 186 43.50 20.33 -9.11
N GLU A 187 42.76 19.31 -8.65
CA GLU A 187 41.35 19.45 -8.28
C GLU A 187 41.19 20.34 -7.04
N ALA A 188 40.18 21.21 -7.02
CA ALA A 188 39.89 22.04 -5.84
C ALA A 188 38.97 21.29 -4.86
N LEU A 189 39.32 21.28 -3.57
CA LEU A 189 38.49 20.65 -2.52
C LEU A 189 37.12 21.33 -2.40
N SER A 190 37.03 22.62 -2.73
CA SER A 190 35.79 23.41 -2.73
C SER A 190 34.69 22.88 -3.66
N GLN A 191 34.99 21.93 -4.56
CA GLN A 191 33.98 21.23 -5.35
C GLN A 191 33.13 20.24 -4.52
N PHE A 192 33.56 19.92 -3.30
CA PHE A 192 32.86 19.02 -2.39
C PHE A 192 32.21 19.84 -1.26
N PRO A 193 30.87 19.85 -1.17
CA PRO A 193 30.17 20.58 -0.11
C PRO A 193 30.38 19.87 1.24
N PRO A 194 30.67 20.58 2.34
CA PRO A 194 30.81 19.96 3.66
C PRO A 194 29.45 19.62 4.29
N ILE A 195 29.40 18.49 5.01
CA ILE A 195 28.27 18.09 5.87
C ILE A 195 28.42 18.76 7.23
N ARG A 196 27.51 19.67 7.55
CA ARG A 196 27.57 20.46 8.79
C ARG A 196 27.21 19.63 10.02
N LEU A 197 27.91 19.91 11.13
CA LEU A 197 27.66 19.26 12.41
C LEU A 197 26.71 20.11 13.26
N ASP A 198 25.63 19.48 13.70
CA ASP A 198 24.69 20.07 14.64
C ASP A 198 24.61 19.22 15.92
N GLY A 199 24.94 19.81 17.06
CA GLY A 199 24.91 19.15 18.37
C GLY A 199 23.53 19.12 19.03
N ASN A 200 22.53 19.78 18.45
CA ASN A 200 21.18 19.87 19.03
C ASN A 200 20.39 18.57 18.82
N LEU A 201 19.39 18.33 19.69
CA LEU A 201 18.46 17.21 19.60
C LEU A 201 17.42 17.40 18.47
N GLY A 202 16.67 16.34 18.16
CA GLY A 202 15.56 16.37 17.21
C GLY A 202 15.92 16.02 15.76
N LYS A 203 17.18 15.68 15.46
CA LYS A 203 17.60 15.31 14.09
C LYS A 203 17.01 13.98 13.60
N ILE A 204 16.65 13.10 14.54
CA ILE A 204 15.97 11.82 14.35
C ILE A 204 15.29 11.44 15.67
N ILE A 205 14.25 10.60 15.63
CA ILE A 205 13.67 9.91 16.79
C ILE A 205 13.72 8.39 16.64
N LYS A 206 13.60 7.66 17.75
CA LYS A 206 13.52 6.18 17.71
C LYS A 206 12.35 5.73 16.83
N GLY A 207 12.62 4.78 15.94
CA GLY A 207 11.70 4.27 14.94
C GLY A 207 11.89 4.86 13.54
N GLU A 208 12.49 6.04 13.41
CA GLU A 208 12.68 6.67 12.09
C GLU A 208 13.79 6.00 11.27
N ALA A 209 13.62 6.03 9.95
CA ALA A 209 14.62 5.57 9.00
C ALA A 209 15.84 6.48 8.99
N CYS A 210 17.01 5.88 8.81
CA CYS A 210 18.28 6.57 8.61
C CYS A 210 18.94 6.13 7.30
N VAL A 211 20.01 6.80 6.90
CA VAL A 211 20.75 6.49 5.66
C VAL A 211 22.23 6.49 5.98
N ILE A 212 22.97 5.49 5.51
CA ILE A 212 24.43 5.46 5.60
C ILE A 212 25.04 5.55 4.20
N VAL A 213 26.04 6.43 4.05
CA VAL A 213 26.79 6.61 2.80
C VAL A 213 28.23 6.19 3.07
N GLN A 214 28.71 5.17 2.37
CA GLN A 214 29.88 4.40 2.81
C GLN A 214 30.74 3.85 1.66
N HIS A 215 31.98 3.44 1.99
CA HIS A 215 32.86 2.66 1.11
C HIS A 215 33.10 1.24 1.68
N PRO A 216 32.09 0.35 1.64
CA PRO A 216 32.19 -0.99 2.21
C PRO A 216 33.23 -1.81 1.44
N ASN A 217 34.11 -2.51 2.14
CA ASN A 217 35.31 -3.19 1.65
C ASN A 217 36.20 -2.32 0.74
N GLY A 218 36.13 -0.99 0.89
CA GLY A 218 36.79 -0.06 -0.01
C GLY A 218 36.19 -0.03 -1.42
N LEU A 219 35.00 -0.59 -1.65
CA LEU A 219 34.29 -0.55 -2.93
C LEU A 219 33.88 0.89 -3.30
N PRO A 220 33.50 1.11 -4.58
CA PRO A 220 32.90 2.37 -4.99
C PRO A 220 31.72 2.71 -4.10
N LYS A 221 31.53 4.00 -3.78
CA LYS A 221 30.55 4.51 -2.82
C LYS A 221 29.20 3.79 -2.92
N LYS A 222 28.68 3.35 -1.77
CA LYS A 222 27.38 2.69 -1.60
C LYS A 222 26.51 3.48 -0.63
N VAL A 223 25.21 3.34 -0.80
CA VAL A 223 24.19 3.97 0.06
C VAL A 223 23.21 2.87 0.49
N VAL A 224 22.90 2.79 1.78
CA VAL A 224 21.86 1.89 2.31
C VAL A 224 20.65 2.76 2.68
N MET A 225 19.50 2.43 2.09
CA MET A 225 18.23 3.16 2.28
C MET A 225 17.06 2.24 2.64
N LYS A 226 17.25 0.92 2.56
CA LYS A 226 16.24 -0.09 2.85
C LYS A 226 16.58 -0.72 4.21
N ASP A 227 15.56 -0.95 5.05
CA ASP A 227 15.68 -1.66 6.32
C ASP A 227 16.74 -1.08 7.29
N ILE A 228 16.83 0.25 7.38
CA ILE A 228 17.80 0.97 8.23
C ILE A 228 17.08 1.96 9.15
N HIS A 229 16.86 1.59 10.41
CA HIS A 229 16.11 2.41 11.38
C HIS A 229 16.86 2.56 12.70
N PHE A 230 16.79 3.75 13.28
CA PHE A 230 17.31 4.03 14.62
C PHE A 230 16.33 3.53 15.67
N PHE A 231 16.77 2.66 16.60
CA PHE A 231 15.84 2.06 17.57
C PHE A 231 16.28 2.13 19.03
N SER A 232 17.56 2.37 19.32
CA SER A 232 18.03 2.50 20.70
C SER A 232 19.33 3.31 20.82
N GLU A 233 19.69 3.76 22.01
CA GLU A 233 20.86 4.62 22.22
C GLU A 233 21.47 4.52 23.63
N THR A 234 22.71 4.99 23.76
CA THR A 234 23.38 5.24 25.03
C THR A 234 23.64 6.73 25.23
N GLY A 235 24.33 7.13 26.31
CA GLY A 235 24.79 8.51 26.46
C GLY A 235 25.63 8.99 25.27
N THR A 236 26.39 8.11 24.63
CA THR A 236 27.40 8.46 23.62
C THR A 236 27.18 7.86 22.23
N ARG A 237 26.24 6.92 22.08
CA ARG A 237 26.05 6.12 20.85
C ARG A 237 24.59 5.99 20.43
N LEU A 238 24.35 5.84 19.13
CA LEU A 238 23.08 5.41 18.53
C LEU A 238 23.22 3.96 18.04
N VAL A 239 22.13 3.20 18.12
CA VAL A 239 22.00 1.83 17.62
C VAL A 239 20.92 1.79 16.54
N TYR A 240 21.26 1.22 15.39
CA TYR A 240 20.39 1.19 14.21
C TYR A 240 20.59 -0.08 13.36
N GLU A 241 19.57 -0.46 12.60
CA GLU A 241 19.64 -1.53 11.59
C GLU A 241 20.43 -1.02 10.36
N SER A 242 21.27 -1.83 9.72
CA SER A 242 21.91 -1.49 8.43
C SER A 242 22.77 -2.66 7.93
N ASP A 243 22.92 -2.76 6.61
CA ASP A 243 23.96 -3.56 5.97
C ASP A 243 25.30 -2.80 5.96
N THR A 244 26.26 -3.22 6.77
CA THR A 244 27.63 -2.67 6.76
C THR A 244 28.67 -3.78 6.60
N LEU A 245 29.81 -3.44 6.03
CA LEU A 245 30.95 -4.35 5.83
C LEU A 245 32.25 -3.63 6.26
N PRO A 246 33.36 -4.34 6.50
CA PRO A 246 34.65 -3.72 6.81
C PRO A 246 34.97 -2.55 5.89
N GLY A 247 35.48 -1.42 6.41
CA GLY A 247 35.73 -0.21 5.62
C GLY A 247 34.58 0.80 5.58
N SER A 248 33.39 0.42 6.07
CA SER A 248 32.30 1.36 6.40
C SER A 248 32.62 2.26 7.60
N SER A 249 33.60 1.90 8.43
CA SER A 249 34.05 2.73 9.57
C SER A 249 34.32 4.17 9.15
N GLY A 250 33.67 5.11 9.81
CA GLY A 250 33.82 6.54 9.61
C GLY A 250 32.81 7.15 8.64
N SER A 251 31.83 6.35 8.21
CA SER A 251 30.73 6.81 7.36
C SER A 251 29.74 7.70 8.13
N PRO A 252 29.19 8.74 7.50
CA PRO A 252 28.09 9.50 8.08
C PRO A 252 26.80 8.67 8.05
N VAL A 253 26.06 8.74 9.15
CA VAL A 253 24.68 8.26 9.26
C VAL A 253 23.78 9.48 9.30
N PHE A 254 22.80 9.55 8.40
CA PHE A 254 21.84 10.64 8.28
C PHE A 254 20.46 10.22 8.79
N GLY A 255 19.71 11.13 9.40
CA GLY A 255 18.25 10.94 9.55
C GLY A 255 17.57 11.18 8.21
N LEU A 256 16.73 10.25 7.74
CA LEU A 256 16.14 10.34 6.40
C LEU A 256 15.24 11.58 6.26
N GLY A 257 14.40 11.86 7.27
CA GLY A 257 13.47 12.99 7.25
C GLY A 257 14.10 14.38 7.39
N THR A 258 15.30 14.48 7.96
CA THR A 258 15.98 15.79 8.16
C THR A 258 17.17 15.99 7.21
N CYS A 259 17.71 14.91 6.65
CA CYS A 259 19.01 14.91 5.96
C CYS A 259 20.16 15.46 6.82
N GLU A 260 20.06 15.35 8.15
CA GLU A 260 21.12 15.80 9.05
C GLU A 260 21.96 14.62 9.54
N VAL A 261 23.26 14.83 9.73
CA VAL A 261 24.13 13.79 10.27
C VAL A 261 23.81 13.54 11.75
N ILE A 262 23.39 12.32 12.06
CA ILE A 262 22.96 11.89 13.40
C ILE A 262 24.08 11.16 14.13
N ALA A 263 24.90 10.41 13.40
CA ALA A 263 26.01 9.65 13.96
C ALA A 263 27.16 9.45 12.96
N LEU A 264 28.34 9.17 13.52
CA LEU A 264 29.50 8.62 12.81
C LEU A 264 29.47 7.09 12.97
N HIS A 265 29.31 6.33 11.89
CA HIS A 265 29.30 4.87 11.96
C HIS A 265 30.64 4.36 12.52
N HIS A 266 30.57 3.49 13.53
CA HIS A 266 31.72 3.01 14.28
C HIS A 266 32.01 1.52 14.01
N SER A 267 30.99 0.67 14.17
CA SER A 267 31.12 -0.79 14.02
C SER A 267 29.74 -1.45 13.97
N GLY A 268 29.68 -2.68 13.48
CA GLY A 268 28.55 -3.59 13.73
C GLY A 268 28.42 -3.92 15.22
N LEU A 269 27.20 -4.25 15.64
CA LEU A 269 26.84 -4.70 16.98
C LEU A 269 26.57 -6.21 16.95
N SER A 270 27.42 -6.99 17.61
CA SER A 270 27.32 -8.46 17.62
C SER A 270 26.57 -8.98 18.85
N ARG A 271 25.90 -10.12 18.72
CA ARG A 271 25.41 -10.89 19.87
C ARG A 271 26.58 -11.39 20.70
N THR A 272 26.43 -11.35 22.01
CA THR A 272 27.43 -11.86 22.97
C THR A 272 26.85 -12.95 23.86
N ASP A 273 27.68 -13.59 24.66
CA ASP A 273 27.24 -14.37 25.83
C ASP A 273 27.21 -13.50 27.11
N ASP A 274 26.96 -14.14 28.25
CA ASP A 274 26.91 -13.48 29.58
C ASP A 274 28.28 -12.95 30.06
N GLN A 275 29.36 -13.29 29.35
CA GLN A 275 30.71 -12.80 29.61
C GLN A 275 31.16 -11.76 28.57
N ASN A 276 30.21 -11.23 27.77
CA ASN A 276 30.46 -10.26 26.71
C ASN A 276 31.35 -10.77 25.57
N ARG A 277 31.44 -12.08 25.40
CA ARG A 277 32.22 -12.69 24.32
C ARG A 277 31.35 -12.81 23.08
N VAL A 278 31.89 -12.41 21.93
CA VAL A 278 31.20 -12.38 20.64
C VAL A 278 30.79 -13.78 20.21
N LEU A 279 29.56 -13.91 19.70
CA LEU A 279 29.01 -15.17 19.22
C LEU A 279 28.92 -15.21 17.69
N THR A 280 29.08 -16.41 17.16
CA THR A 280 28.73 -16.77 15.79
C THR A 280 27.24 -17.07 15.68
N ARG A 281 26.70 -17.10 14.45
CA ARG A 281 25.29 -17.43 14.18
C ARG A 281 24.88 -18.81 14.69
N ASP A 282 25.83 -19.73 14.82
CA ASP A 282 25.63 -21.08 15.36
C ASP A 282 25.75 -21.14 16.90
N GLY A 283 25.89 -19.98 17.56
CA GLY A 283 26.01 -19.86 19.01
C GLY A 283 27.38 -20.23 19.58
N GLN A 284 28.40 -20.46 18.73
CA GLN A 284 29.78 -20.69 19.17
C GLN A 284 30.52 -19.38 19.41
N LEU A 285 31.59 -19.41 20.22
CA LEU A 285 32.45 -18.26 20.44
C LEU A 285 33.20 -17.87 19.16
N ALA A 286 33.08 -16.61 18.75
CA ALA A 286 33.86 -16.05 17.66
C ALA A 286 35.29 -15.71 18.13
N THR A 287 36.22 -15.74 17.20
CA THR A 287 37.66 -15.49 17.40
C THR A 287 38.15 -14.43 16.41
N PRO A 288 39.37 -13.88 16.56
CA PRO A 288 39.93 -12.92 15.60
C PRO A 288 39.99 -13.44 14.15
N ASP A 289 40.05 -14.76 13.97
CA ASP A 289 40.12 -15.41 12.65
C ASP A 289 38.72 -15.79 12.11
N THR A 290 37.66 -15.55 12.88
CA THR A 290 36.29 -15.85 12.46
C THR A 290 35.85 -14.85 11.38
N PRO A 291 35.42 -15.32 10.20
CA PRO A 291 34.90 -14.44 9.16
C PRO A 291 33.69 -13.62 9.63
N ASP A 292 33.63 -12.35 9.24
CA ASP A 292 32.57 -11.42 9.65
C ASP A 292 31.16 -11.91 9.29
N ASP A 293 30.99 -12.66 8.20
CA ASP A 293 29.69 -13.22 7.78
C ASP A 293 29.21 -14.37 8.67
N GLN A 294 30.08 -14.95 9.49
CA GLN A 294 29.76 -15.97 10.49
C GLN A 294 29.41 -15.37 11.86
N ILE A 295 29.75 -14.10 12.10
CA ILE A 295 29.40 -13.39 13.34
C ILE A 295 27.88 -13.11 13.35
N ASP A 296 27.25 -13.27 14.51
CA ASP A 296 25.84 -12.96 14.70
C ASP A 296 25.66 -11.45 14.95
N TRP A 297 25.47 -10.69 13.88
CA TRP A 297 25.22 -9.25 13.95
C TRP A 297 23.75 -8.96 14.23
N ILE A 298 23.50 -8.12 15.24
CA ILE A 298 22.15 -7.73 15.70
C ILE A 298 21.84 -6.24 15.46
N GLY A 299 22.77 -5.52 14.83
CA GLY A 299 22.59 -4.11 14.50
C GLY A 299 23.93 -3.42 14.25
N ASN A 300 23.94 -2.09 14.30
CA ASN A 300 25.12 -1.25 14.12
C ASN A 300 25.18 -0.18 15.22
N GLU A 301 26.39 0.24 15.57
CA GLU A 301 26.66 1.31 16.52
C GLU A 301 27.27 2.52 15.80
N GLY A 302 26.76 3.72 16.12
CA GLY A 302 27.31 4.98 15.65
C GLY A 302 27.53 5.98 16.79
N ILE A 303 28.56 6.80 16.67
CA ILE A 303 28.91 7.83 17.65
C ILE A 303 28.00 9.04 17.45
N LYS A 304 27.30 9.46 18.50
CA LYS A 304 26.39 10.60 18.45
C LYS A 304 27.14 11.86 18.06
N VAL A 305 26.65 12.56 17.03
CA VAL A 305 27.22 13.85 16.61
C VAL A 305 27.16 14.88 17.74
N SER A 306 26.12 14.87 18.60
CA SER A 306 26.04 15.76 19.75
C SER A 306 27.21 15.60 20.72
N VAL A 307 27.70 14.36 20.91
CA VAL A 307 28.85 14.09 21.78
C VAL A 307 30.17 14.46 21.12
N ILE A 308 30.28 14.31 19.79
CA ILE A 308 31.44 14.84 19.03
C ILE A 308 31.48 16.36 19.14
N VAL A 309 30.34 17.05 18.99
CA VAL A 309 30.24 18.51 19.13
C VAL A 309 30.59 18.98 20.54
N SER A 310 30.14 18.29 21.59
CA SER A 310 30.58 18.55 22.96
C SER A 310 32.09 18.40 23.11
N ALA A 311 32.67 17.32 22.57
CA ALA A 311 34.11 17.11 22.60
C ALA A 311 34.89 18.20 21.86
N ILE A 312 34.38 18.70 20.73
CA ILE A 312 34.96 19.84 19.99
C ILE A 312 34.97 21.11 20.84
N ARG A 313 33.86 21.37 21.56
CA ARG A 313 33.71 22.56 22.41
C ARG A 313 34.64 22.55 23.62
N GLU A 314 34.88 21.38 24.19
CA GLU A 314 35.71 21.18 25.38
C GLU A 314 37.18 20.92 25.07
N ALA A 315 37.52 20.58 23.83
CA ALA A 315 38.88 20.25 23.42
C ALA A 315 39.83 21.43 23.66
N SER A 316 41.04 21.16 24.17
CA SER A 316 42.13 22.13 24.16
C SER A 316 42.80 22.11 22.79
N LEU A 317 42.78 23.23 22.05
CA LEU A 317 43.35 23.35 20.71
C LEU A 317 44.39 24.48 20.67
N SER A 318 45.30 24.45 19.70
CA SER A 318 46.22 25.55 19.46
C SER A 318 45.50 26.76 18.86
N ALA A 319 46.12 27.94 18.93
CA ALA A 319 45.55 29.19 18.42
C ALA A 319 45.19 29.11 16.92
N GLU A 320 45.96 28.35 16.14
CA GLU A 320 45.75 28.16 14.70
C GLU A 320 44.51 27.30 14.40
N MET A 321 44.15 26.39 15.30
CA MET A 321 43.02 25.46 15.16
C MET A 321 41.69 26.05 15.66
N GLU A 322 41.71 27.16 16.40
CA GLU A 322 40.50 27.81 16.94
C GLU A 322 39.52 28.28 15.84
N ASN A 323 40.05 28.67 14.68
CA ASN A 323 39.22 28.99 13.51
C ASN A 323 38.44 27.75 13.02
N GLY A 324 39.10 26.58 13.04
CA GLY A 324 38.46 25.30 12.74
C GLY A 324 37.38 24.94 13.76
N ARG A 325 37.63 25.15 15.07
CA ARG A 325 36.61 24.93 16.12
C ARG A 325 35.39 25.81 15.88
N SER A 326 35.62 27.10 15.64
CA SER A 326 34.53 28.06 15.38
C SER A 326 33.70 27.66 14.15
N ALA A 327 34.35 27.17 13.09
CA ALA A 327 33.67 26.68 11.89
C ALA A 327 32.85 25.40 12.14
N LEU A 328 33.32 24.51 13.03
CA LEU A 328 32.62 23.27 13.41
C LEU A 328 31.42 23.52 14.34
N LEU A 329 31.51 24.50 15.24
CA LEU A 329 30.45 24.82 16.21
C LEU A 329 29.37 25.76 15.67
N ARG A 330 29.67 26.48 14.58
CA ARG A 330 28.82 27.53 14.00
C ARG A 330 27.35 27.12 13.88
N ASP A 331 27.06 26.00 13.23
CA ASP A 331 25.67 25.64 12.95
C ASP A 331 24.94 25.14 14.21
N THR A 332 25.65 24.48 15.13
CA THR A 332 25.09 24.14 16.45
C THR A 332 24.64 25.40 17.20
N ASP A 333 25.48 26.44 17.21
CA ASP A 333 25.22 27.69 17.93
C ASP A 333 24.13 28.55 17.24
N ILE A 334 23.96 28.43 15.91
CA ILE A 334 22.91 29.11 15.15
C ILE A 334 21.55 28.42 15.30
N ILE A 335 21.52 27.08 15.24
CA ILE A 335 20.29 26.29 15.27
C ILE A 335 19.68 26.27 16.67
N ALA A 336 20.49 26.24 17.73
CA ALA A 336 20.03 26.19 19.12
C ALA A 336 18.98 27.28 19.47
N PRO A 337 19.21 28.58 19.22
CA PRO A 337 18.20 29.61 19.47
C PRO A 337 16.98 29.51 18.54
N GLN A 338 17.15 29.07 17.28
CA GLN A 338 16.04 28.89 16.34
C GLN A 338 15.06 27.81 16.81
N LEU A 339 15.58 26.68 17.30
CA LEU A 339 14.76 25.61 17.85
C LEU A 339 14.05 26.04 19.13
N GLN A 340 14.73 26.78 20.01
CA GLN A 340 14.11 27.29 21.24
C GLN A 340 12.99 28.30 20.95
N GLN A 341 13.20 29.18 19.96
CA GLN A 341 12.18 30.14 19.53
C GLN A 341 10.98 29.43 18.89
N ALA A 342 11.22 28.49 17.97
CA ALA A 342 10.17 27.70 17.34
C ALA A 342 9.31 26.93 18.36
N LEU A 343 9.93 26.41 19.43
CA LEU A 343 9.19 25.75 20.52
C LEU A 343 8.39 26.72 21.39
N ALA A 344 8.88 27.94 21.62
CA ALA A 344 8.19 28.95 22.43
C ALA A 344 6.87 29.41 21.76
N ASP A 345 6.83 29.43 20.43
CA ASP A 345 5.65 29.79 19.65
C ASP A 345 4.62 28.63 19.57
N GLN A 346 4.97 27.44 20.06
CA GLN A 346 4.22 26.18 19.90
C GLN A 346 3.73 25.59 21.25
N THR A 347 3.34 26.43 22.22
CA THR A 347 3.03 26.02 23.61
C THR A 347 1.95 24.93 23.75
N VAL A 348 0.96 24.90 22.85
CA VAL A 348 -0.11 23.87 22.83
C VAL A 348 0.43 22.49 22.41
N ILE A 349 1.38 22.46 21.48
CA ILE A 349 2.05 21.26 20.96
C ILE A 349 2.93 20.64 22.04
N ARG A 350 3.61 21.47 22.83
CA ARG A 350 4.39 21.05 23.99
C ARG A 350 3.54 20.28 25.01
N GLN A 351 2.29 20.70 25.24
CA GLN A 351 1.36 20.00 26.14
C GLN A 351 0.86 18.67 25.55
N GLY A 352 0.53 18.64 24.26
CA GLY A 352 0.09 17.42 23.56
C GLY A 352 1.17 16.33 23.49
N ILE A 353 2.41 16.68 23.10
CA ILE A 353 3.53 15.72 23.03
C ILE A 353 3.86 15.15 24.41
N ASN A 354 3.80 15.99 25.47
CA ASN A 354 4.01 15.52 26.82
C ASN A 354 2.94 14.51 27.25
N GLN A 355 1.68 14.65 26.80
CA GLN A 355 0.64 13.66 27.08
C GLN A 355 0.91 12.33 26.36
N VAL A 356 1.33 12.35 25.09
CA VAL A 356 1.64 11.15 24.29
C VAL A 356 2.81 10.36 24.88
N VAL A 357 3.90 11.05 25.21
CA VAL A 357 5.11 10.42 25.78
C VAL A 357 4.86 9.94 27.22
N THR A 358 4.01 10.62 27.98
CA THR A 358 3.64 10.17 29.35
C THR A 358 2.72 8.95 29.33
N ALA A 359 1.82 8.85 28.35
CA ALA A 359 0.91 7.71 28.21
C ALA A 359 1.61 6.46 27.64
N ALA A 360 2.56 6.62 26.72
CA ALA A 360 3.43 5.53 26.24
C ALA A 360 4.30 4.89 27.34
N ASN A 361 4.65 5.65 28.39
CA ASN A 361 5.41 5.14 29.54
C ASN A 361 4.56 4.39 30.59
N LYS A 362 3.23 4.34 30.43
CA LYS A 362 2.30 3.71 31.40
C LYS A 362 1.58 2.46 30.87
N ASN A 363 1.80 2.04 29.61
CA ASN A 363 1.04 0.98 28.93
C ASN A 363 -0.50 1.23 28.90
N ASP A 364 -0.92 2.49 28.91
CA ASP A 364 -2.32 2.89 28.76
C ASP A 364 -2.61 3.25 27.29
N ALA A 365 -3.83 2.99 26.80
CA ALA A 365 -4.27 3.39 25.45
C ALA A 365 -4.22 4.92 25.30
N VAL A 366 -3.45 5.42 24.33
CA VAL A 366 -3.22 6.86 24.13
C VAL A 366 -4.17 7.41 23.07
N ASN A 367 -5.12 8.25 23.47
CA ASN A 367 -5.90 9.10 22.54
C ASN A 367 -5.05 10.32 22.12
N LEU A 368 -4.76 10.46 20.83
CA LEU A 368 -4.06 11.62 20.26
C LEU A 368 -5.04 12.80 20.04
N PRO A 369 -4.67 14.06 20.33
CA PRO A 369 -5.47 15.22 19.96
C PRO A 369 -5.31 15.60 18.48
N ILE A 370 -6.43 15.96 17.86
CA ILE A 370 -6.59 16.34 16.43
C ILE A 370 -5.89 17.70 16.15
N ILE A 371 -5.03 17.78 15.12
CA ILE A 371 -4.40 19.03 14.65
C ILE A 371 -4.67 19.22 13.14
N PRO A 372 -5.04 20.41 12.64
CA PRO A 372 -5.61 20.61 11.29
C PRO A 372 -4.56 20.87 10.20
N SER A 373 -4.73 20.28 9.01
CA SER A 373 -3.77 20.28 7.88
C SER A 373 -3.96 21.40 6.83
N SER A 374 -2.85 21.96 6.30
CA SER A 374 -2.64 22.48 4.92
C SER A 374 -1.16 22.92 4.71
N PRO A 375 -0.67 23.31 3.49
CA PRO A 375 -0.81 22.75 2.13
C PRO A 375 0.53 22.65 1.31
N LYS A 376 0.59 21.70 0.34
CA LYS A 376 1.36 21.62 -0.95
C LYS A 376 2.89 21.88 -1.03
N GLU A 377 3.67 20.97 -1.65
CA GLU A 377 4.54 21.22 -2.84
C GLU A 377 5.42 20.03 -3.35
N ASN A 378 5.23 19.66 -4.62
CA ASN A 378 6.16 19.33 -5.73
C ASN A 378 7.28 18.25 -5.62
N THR A 379 7.05 17.14 -6.34
CA THR A 379 7.97 16.05 -6.74
C THR A 379 8.63 16.27 -8.12
N MET A 380 9.81 15.66 -8.36
CA MET A 380 10.26 15.28 -9.72
C MET A 380 11.41 14.25 -9.73
N ASP A 381 11.12 13.06 -10.26
CA ASP A 381 11.94 11.85 -10.32
C ASP A 381 13.28 11.88 -11.10
N THR A 382 14.06 10.84 -10.78
CA THR A 382 15.27 10.28 -11.42
C THR A 382 14.91 9.30 -12.56
N PRO A 383 15.89 8.72 -13.29
CA PRO A 383 15.76 7.31 -13.64
C PRO A 383 17.02 6.47 -13.36
N ALA A 384 16.80 5.24 -12.87
CA ALA A 384 17.78 4.20 -12.55
C ALA A 384 17.52 2.89 -13.34
N THR A 385 18.54 2.02 -13.42
CA THR A 385 18.41 0.59 -13.74
C THR A 385 19.45 -0.23 -12.95
N ASN A 386 18.96 -1.17 -12.11
CA ASN A 386 19.44 -2.55 -11.85
C ASN A 386 18.69 -3.17 -10.64
N ALA A 387 18.21 -4.43 -10.78
CA ALA A 387 17.14 -5.06 -10.00
C ALA A 387 17.59 -5.73 -8.66
N ILE A 388 16.71 -5.68 -7.66
CA ILE A 388 16.79 -6.28 -6.31
C ILE A 388 15.74 -7.42 -6.22
N SER A 389 16.03 -8.54 -5.56
CA SER A 389 15.08 -9.64 -5.32
C SER A 389 14.03 -9.28 -4.25
N SER A 390 12.76 -9.60 -4.51
CA SER A 390 11.62 -9.33 -3.62
C SER A 390 10.87 -10.59 -3.24
N LEU A 391 10.31 -10.64 -2.02
CA LEU A 391 9.31 -11.64 -1.66
C LEU A 391 8.10 -11.51 -2.59
N THR A 392 7.81 -12.58 -3.32
CA THR A 392 6.80 -12.61 -4.38
C THR A 392 5.80 -13.74 -4.08
N PRO A 393 4.51 -13.42 -3.88
CA PRO A 393 3.47 -14.42 -3.67
C PRO A 393 2.99 -15.02 -5.00
N PHE A 394 2.73 -16.33 -5.00
CA PHE A 394 2.16 -17.08 -6.10
C PHE A 394 0.94 -17.87 -5.64
N ILE A 395 -0.07 -17.92 -6.49
CA ILE A 395 -1.27 -18.75 -6.30
C ILE A 395 -1.27 -19.85 -7.35
N ILE A 396 -1.55 -21.09 -6.93
CA ILE A 396 -1.60 -22.26 -7.79
C ILE A 396 -2.90 -23.04 -7.59
N ALA A 397 -3.36 -23.71 -8.64
CA ALA A 397 -4.45 -24.67 -8.56
C ALA A 397 -3.91 -26.10 -8.63
N ALA A 398 -4.30 -26.96 -7.70
CA ALA A 398 -3.86 -28.35 -7.62
C ALA A 398 -4.91 -29.25 -6.95
N MET A 399 -4.77 -30.57 -7.05
CA MET A 399 -5.59 -31.50 -6.27
C MET A 399 -5.22 -31.42 -4.79
N ASN A 400 -6.22 -31.28 -3.92
CA ASN A 400 -6.09 -31.38 -2.48
C ASN A 400 -5.90 -32.83 -2.04
N LYS A 401 -4.74 -33.39 -2.40
CA LYS A 401 -4.29 -34.73 -2.01
C LYS A 401 -2.91 -34.62 -1.37
N PRO A 402 -2.68 -35.22 -0.20
CA PRO A 402 -1.38 -35.13 0.49
C PRO A 402 -0.19 -35.53 -0.40
N ALA A 403 -0.34 -36.57 -1.22
CA ALA A 403 0.72 -37.01 -2.14
C ALA A 403 1.01 -35.97 -3.24
N THR A 404 -0.02 -35.34 -3.80
CA THR A 404 0.12 -34.30 -4.83
C THR A 404 0.76 -33.04 -4.24
N VAL A 405 0.28 -32.58 -3.08
CA VAL A 405 0.84 -31.42 -2.38
C VAL A 405 2.31 -31.66 -2.02
N ALA A 406 2.64 -32.82 -1.44
CA ALA A 406 4.02 -33.16 -1.08
C ALA A 406 4.95 -33.23 -2.30
N GLN A 407 4.46 -33.74 -3.44
CA GLN A 407 5.22 -33.77 -4.69
C GLN A 407 5.51 -32.35 -5.19
N ILE A 408 4.51 -31.46 -5.18
CA ILE A 408 4.69 -30.07 -5.61
C ILE A 408 5.65 -29.34 -4.67
N GLU A 409 5.46 -29.45 -3.35
CA GLU A 409 6.36 -28.86 -2.34
C GLU A 409 7.80 -29.34 -2.50
N ALA A 410 8.02 -30.61 -2.83
CA ALA A 410 9.36 -31.14 -3.07
C ALA A 410 10.03 -30.47 -4.28
N VAL A 411 9.30 -30.31 -5.40
CA VAL A 411 9.83 -29.62 -6.60
C VAL A 411 10.07 -28.14 -6.33
N LEU A 412 9.13 -27.45 -5.67
CA LEU A 412 9.26 -26.04 -5.33
C LEU A 412 10.41 -25.79 -4.34
N SER A 413 10.61 -26.69 -3.37
CA SER A 413 11.69 -26.58 -2.38
C SER A 413 13.08 -26.78 -3.00
N LEU A 414 13.19 -27.54 -4.09
CA LEU A 414 14.42 -27.63 -4.89
C LEU A 414 14.67 -26.33 -5.68
N LYS A 415 13.61 -25.68 -6.14
CA LYS A 415 13.69 -24.44 -6.93
C LYS A 415 13.90 -23.19 -6.05
N TYR A 416 13.34 -23.16 -4.83
CA TYR A 416 13.38 -22.01 -3.91
C TYR A 416 13.78 -22.44 -2.48
N PRO A 417 15.08 -22.39 -2.11
CA PRO A 417 15.55 -22.61 -0.74
C PRO A 417 15.10 -21.46 0.22
N PRO A 418 14.82 -21.73 1.51
CA PRO A 418 15.08 -22.96 2.27
C PRO A 418 13.96 -24.03 2.17
N GLY A 419 13.03 -23.88 1.24
CA GLY A 419 11.92 -24.79 1.02
C GLY A 419 10.58 -24.06 0.93
N VAL A 420 9.63 -24.61 0.19
CA VAL A 420 8.30 -24.01 -0.02
C VAL A 420 7.23 -24.88 0.60
N LYS A 421 6.34 -24.25 1.37
CA LYS A 421 5.13 -24.87 1.90
C LYS A 421 3.90 -24.23 1.27
N LEU A 422 2.96 -25.08 0.86
CA LEU A 422 1.71 -24.65 0.26
C LEU A 422 0.65 -24.50 1.35
N SER A 423 -0.02 -23.35 1.36
CA SER A 423 -1.16 -23.09 2.23
C SER A 423 -2.44 -23.06 1.40
N LEU A 424 -3.52 -23.67 1.89
CA LEU A 424 -4.83 -23.55 1.24
C LEU A 424 -5.29 -22.10 1.30
N LEU A 425 -5.78 -21.60 0.16
CA LEU A 425 -6.32 -20.25 0.06
C LEU A 425 -7.74 -20.14 0.64
N THR A 426 -8.51 -21.23 0.53
CA THR A 426 -9.89 -21.35 1.03
C THR A 426 -10.02 -22.58 1.95
N PRO A 427 -9.33 -22.59 3.10
CA PRO A 427 -9.22 -23.78 3.95
C PRO A 427 -10.55 -24.29 4.51
N ALA A 428 -11.51 -23.41 4.81
CA ALA A 428 -12.78 -23.80 5.44
C ALA A 428 -13.70 -24.58 4.50
N THR A 429 -13.60 -24.31 3.19
CA THR A 429 -14.40 -24.96 2.15
C THR A 429 -13.63 -25.99 1.33
N ALA A 430 -12.33 -26.12 1.55
CA ALA A 430 -11.50 -27.10 0.87
C ALA A 430 -11.95 -28.53 1.19
N THR A 431 -12.17 -29.32 0.14
CA THR A 431 -12.55 -30.73 0.27
C THR A 431 -11.38 -31.65 -0.12
N PRO A 432 -11.11 -32.72 0.64
CA PRO A 432 -10.11 -33.72 0.25
C PRO A 432 -10.44 -34.32 -1.12
N ASP A 433 -9.39 -34.63 -1.89
CA ASP A 433 -9.49 -35.24 -3.22
C ASP A 433 -10.23 -34.40 -4.29
N LYS A 434 -10.47 -33.12 -4.03
CA LYS A 434 -10.98 -32.14 -4.99
C LYS A 434 -9.91 -31.10 -5.35
N GLU A 435 -10.12 -30.38 -6.44
CA GLU A 435 -9.26 -29.26 -6.80
C GLU A 435 -9.40 -28.13 -5.77
N ALA A 436 -8.28 -27.51 -5.40
CA ALA A 436 -8.22 -26.38 -4.49
C ALA A 436 -7.17 -25.35 -4.93
N LEU A 437 -7.29 -24.13 -4.42
CA LEU A 437 -6.31 -23.07 -4.57
C LEU A 437 -5.32 -23.10 -3.41
N PHE A 438 -4.04 -22.99 -3.73
CA PHE A 438 -2.95 -22.91 -2.78
C PHE A 438 -2.13 -21.64 -3.01
N THR A 439 -1.56 -21.08 -1.95
CA THR A 439 -0.67 -19.91 -1.99
C THR A 439 0.68 -20.24 -1.35
N PHE A 440 1.73 -19.58 -1.85
CA PHE A 440 3.06 -19.59 -1.25
C PHE A 440 3.84 -18.33 -1.63
N THR A 441 4.86 -17.98 -0.84
CA THR A 441 5.70 -16.80 -1.05
C THR A 441 7.15 -17.20 -1.15
N VAL A 442 7.86 -16.69 -2.17
CA VAL A 442 9.28 -16.99 -2.41
C VAL A 442 10.07 -15.72 -2.68
N ASN A 443 11.35 -15.72 -2.33
CA ASN A 443 12.29 -14.70 -2.80
C ASN A 443 12.55 -14.94 -4.29
N PHE A 444 12.08 -14.03 -5.13
CA PHE A 444 12.19 -14.15 -6.58
C PHE A 444 12.74 -12.86 -7.19
N SER A 445 13.64 -13.01 -8.17
CA SER A 445 14.17 -11.92 -8.99
C SER A 445 13.94 -12.28 -10.46
N GLY A 446 13.06 -11.54 -11.14
CA GLY A 446 12.73 -11.80 -12.55
C GLY A 446 11.32 -11.32 -12.89
N ASN A 447 10.80 -11.72 -14.06
CA ASN A 447 9.41 -11.46 -14.42
C ASN A 447 8.50 -12.52 -13.77
N ALA A 448 7.68 -12.11 -12.80
CA ALA A 448 6.86 -13.05 -12.04
C ALA A 448 5.69 -13.65 -12.85
N HIS A 449 5.25 -13.00 -13.93
CA HIS A 449 4.26 -13.59 -14.85
C HIS A 449 4.88 -14.73 -15.68
N GLU A 450 6.14 -14.60 -16.10
CA GLU A 450 6.86 -15.68 -16.77
C GLU A 450 7.13 -16.85 -15.81
N GLU A 451 7.52 -16.55 -14.57
CA GLU A 451 7.74 -17.58 -13.56
C GLU A 451 6.47 -18.36 -13.23
N ALA A 452 5.31 -17.69 -13.18
CA ALA A 452 4.02 -18.36 -13.04
C ALA A 452 3.74 -19.34 -14.18
N ARG A 453 4.21 -19.08 -15.40
CA ARG A 453 4.09 -20.04 -16.53
C ARG A 453 4.99 -21.24 -16.36
N GLU A 454 6.21 -21.05 -15.85
CA GLU A 454 7.11 -22.17 -15.53
C GLU A 454 6.57 -23.02 -14.39
N LEU A 455 5.95 -22.40 -13.37
CA LEU A 455 5.28 -23.13 -12.28
C LEU A 455 4.16 -24.03 -12.80
N ALA A 456 3.37 -23.57 -13.78
CA ALA A 456 2.30 -24.37 -14.38
C ALA A 456 2.79 -25.63 -15.12
N LYS A 457 4.10 -25.74 -15.42
CA LYS A 457 4.69 -26.96 -16.03
C LYS A 457 5.01 -28.06 -15.01
N ILE A 458 4.97 -27.75 -13.71
CA ILE A 458 5.26 -28.72 -12.64
C ILE A 458 4.13 -29.77 -12.58
N PRO A 459 4.42 -31.08 -12.64
CA PRO A 459 3.41 -32.12 -12.55
C PRO A 459 2.54 -31.99 -11.29
N GLY A 460 1.22 -31.93 -11.47
CA GLY A 460 0.25 -31.79 -10.38
C GLY A 460 -0.24 -30.34 -10.18
N ILE A 461 0.46 -29.35 -10.71
CA ILE A 461 -0.04 -27.98 -10.84
C ILE A 461 -0.87 -27.90 -12.12
N PHE A 462 -2.14 -27.50 -11.98
CA PHE A 462 -3.01 -27.25 -13.12
C PHE A 462 -2.77 -25.87 -13.70
N TYR A 463 -2.58 -24.87 -12.82
CA TYR A 463 -2.39 -23.48 -13.17
C TYR A 463 -1.62 -22.75 -12.08
N ALA A 464 -0.98 -21.65 -12.46
CA ALA A 464 -0.27 -20.76 -11.55
C ALA A 464 -0.38 -19.31 -12.03
N GLU A 465 -0.52 -18.38 -11.07
CA GLU A 465 -0.46 -16.94 -11.32
C GLU A 465 0.32 -16.24 -10.20
N ALA A 466 0.96 -15.11 -10.54
CA ALA A 466 1.61 -14.25 -9.58
C ALA A 466 0.60 -13.27 -8.96
N ASP A 467 0.58 -13.18 -7.64
CA ASP A 467 -0.29 -12.27 -6.86
C ASP A 467 0.42 -10.92 -6.65
N LEU A 468 0.78 -10.28 -7.77
CA LEU A 468 1.59 -9.06 -7.78
C LEU A 468 0.76 -7.79 -7.57
N PRO A 469 1.40 -6.72 -7.04
CA PRO A 469 0.79 -5.42 -6.98
C PRO A 469 0.38 -4.82 -8.33
N LEU A 470 -0.88 -4.38 -8.49
CA LEU A 470 -1.29 -3.47 -9.56
C LEU A 470 -1.06 -2.03 -9.10
N TYR A 471 0.05 -1.42 -9.48
CA TYR A 471 0.38 -0.05 -9.07
C TYR A 471 -0.54 0.98 -9.77
N LEU A 472 -1.33 1.73 -8.99
CA LEU A 472 -2.00 2.95 -9.44
C LEU A 472 -1.09 4.15 -9.15
N ASN A 473 -0.55 4.78 -10.20
CA ASN A 473 0.08 6.09 -10.07
C ASN A 473 -0.98 7.17 -10.25
N ALA A 474 -1.66 7.54 -9.16
CA ALA A 474 -2.75 8.50 -9.25
C ALA A 474 -2.46 9.85 -8.59
N ASP A 475 -1.24 10.38 -8.45
CA ASP A 475 -0.93 11.68 -7.82
C ASP A 475 -1.93 12.83 -8.15
N THR A 476 -2.78 13.25 -7.19
CA THR A 476 -3.92 14.20 -7.34
C THR A 476 -3.69 15.52 -6.60
N ALA A 477 -2.43 15.87 -6.32
CA ALA A 477 -2.11 17.17 -5.70
C ALA A 477 -2.53 18.42 -6.52
N ASN A 478 -3.05 18.25 -7.75
CA ASN A 478 -3.44 19.35 -8.64
C ASN A 478 -4.79 19.21 -9.38
N VAL A 479 -5.82 18.59 -8.79
CA VAL A 479 -7.19 18.79 -9.29
C VAL A 479 -7.79 20.08 -8.70
N LEU A 480 -7.31 21.23 -9.18
CA LEU A 480 -8.05 22.48 -9.04
C LEU A 480 -8.65 22.87 -10.39
N ARG A 481 -9.98 22.82 -10.43
CA ARG A 481 -10.90 23.60 -11.26
C ARG A 481 -10.49 23.80 -12.73
N LYS A 482 -11.03 22.99 -13.64
CA LYS A 482 -11.53 23.45 -14.95
C LYS A 482 -12.29 22.36 -15.74
N GLY A 483 -13.63 22.43 -15.66
CA GLY A 483 -14.62 22.15 -16.73
C GLY A 483 -14.62 20.82 -17.50
N GLY A 484 -15.64 19.97 -17.22
CA GLY A 484 -16.45 19.26 -18.24
C GLY A 484 -16.16 17.77 -18.54
N GLY A 485 -16.91 16.84 -17.90
CA GLY A 485 -17.15 15.45 -18.37
C GLY A 485 -16.96 14.35 -17.30
N PRO A 486 -17.81 13.29 -17.20
CA PRO A 486 -18.10 12.58 -15.94
C PRO A 486 -17.53 11.14 -15.81
N THR A 487 -17.09 10.76 -14.60
CA THR A 487 -16.96 9.39 -14.09
C THR A 487 -17.14 9.44 -12.55
N GLU A 488 -18.09 8.66 -12.00
CA GLU A 488 -18.50 8.56 -10.57
C GLU A 488 -18.87 9.87 -9.83
N SER A 489 -19.38 10.83 -10.61
CA SER A 489 -19.95 12.13 -10.24
C SER A 489 -18.97 13.13 -9.59
N GLY A 490 -18.65 14.17 -10.38
CA GLY A 490 -17.98 15.40 -9.95
C GLY A 490 -18.82 16.28 -9.02
N PHE A 491 -19.34 15.72 -7.94
CA PHE A 491 -19.79 16.41 -6.71
C PHE A 491 -19.57 15.56 -5.44
N LEU A 492 -19.13 14.31 -5.59
CA LEU A 492 -18.69 13.44 -4.52
C LEU A 492 -17.17 13.29 -4.69
N PHE A 493 -16.42 14.01 -3.88
CA PHE A 493 -15.01 13.67 -3.76
C PHE A 493 -14.96 12.29 -3.09
N ASP A 494 -14.06 11.44 -3.57
CA ASP A 494 -13.99 10.04 -3.18
C ASP A 494 -13.41 9.87 -1.75
N ASP A 495 -13.53 10.88 -0.91
CA ASP A 495 -13.14 10.92 0.50
C ASP A 495 -14.35 10.72 1.44
N GLY A 496 -15.52 10.38 0.88
CA GLY A 496 -16.79 10.26 1.60
C GLY A 496 -17.53 11.59 1.73
N TYR A 497 -16.96 12.70 1.23
CA TYR A 497 -17.57 14.02 1.28
C TYR A 497 -18.21 14.43 -0.03
N GLY A 498 -19.32 15.14 0.07
CA GLY A 498 -20.14 15.53 -1.07
C GLY A 498 -20.91 16.82 -0.86
N THR A 499 -21.47 17.33 -1.95
CA THR A 499 -22.43 18.44 -1.91
C THR A 499 -23.81 17.95 -2.34
N PRO A 500 -24.89 18.27 -1.59
CA PRO A 500 -26.25 18.00 -2.04
C PRO A 500 -26.51 18.58 -3.45
N ASN A 501 -27.04 17.75 -4.34
CA ASN A 501 -27.20 18.05 -5.77
C ASN A 501 -28.63 17.82 -6.29
N GLU A 502 -29.62 17.84 -5.40
CA GLU A 502 -31.02 17.56 -5.73
C GLU A 502 -31.63 18.54 -6.75
N ASP A 503 -31.28 19.83 -6.67
CA ASP A 503 -31.75 20.82 -7.64
C ASP A 503 -31.30 20.50 -9.07
N LEU A 504 -30.07 19.96 -9.21
CA LEU A 504 -29.54 19.53 -10.50
C LEU A 504 -30.26 18.27 -11.00
N PHE A 505 -30.49 17.31 -10.11
CA PHE A 505 -31.28 16.11 -10.39
C PHE A 505 -32.68 16.48 -10.90
N LEU A 506 -33.40 17.34 -10.17
CA LEU A 506 -34.74 17.78 -10.56
C LEU A 506 -34.71 18.51 -11.90
N LYS A 507 -33.73 19.40 -12.13
CA LYS A 507 -33.59 20.07 -13.43
C LYS A 507 -33.38 19.08 -14.57
N ASN A 508 -32.54 18.05 -14.37
CA ASN A 508 -32.26 17.04 -15.38
C ASN A 508 -33.47 16.21 -15.75
N TYR A 509 -34.33 15.86 -14.78
CA TYR A 509 -35.41 14.89 -14.95
C TYR A 509 -36.83 15.46 -14.90
N THR A 510 -36.97 16.77 -14.74
CA THR A 510 -38.26 17.49 -14.87
C THR A 510 -38.26 18.58 -15.95
N VAL A 511 -37.08 19.14 -16.28
CA VAL A 511 -36.96 20.24 -17.27
C VAL A 511 -36.23 19.77 -18.53
N ASN A 512 -35.00 19.26 -18.40
CA ASN A 512 -34.16 18.90 -19.55
C ASN A 512 -34.67 17.62 -20.24
N ALA A 513 -35.10 16.65 -19.44
CA ALA A 513 -35.81 15.47 -19.85
C ALA A 513 -36.98 15.23 -18.89
N ILE A 514 -38.04 14.56 -19.34
CA ILE A 514 -39.20 14.26 -18.50
C ILE A 514 -39.11 12.80 -18.09
N SER A 515 -38.68 12.53 -16.86
CA SER A 515 -38.72 11.19 -16.26
C SER A 515 -40.11 10.90 -15.71
N LYS A 516 -40.64 9.71 -16.00
CA LYS A 516 -41.88 9.20 -15.40
C LYS A 516 -41.75 8.84 -13.91
N PHE A 517 -40.53 8.69 -13.41
CA PHE A 517 -40.26 8.37 -12.01
C PHE A 517 -40.00 9.61 -11.15
N VAL A 518 -39.79 10.78 -11.77
CA VAL A 518 -39.43 12.03 -11.09
C VAL A 518 -40.47 13.13 -11.36
N SER A 519 -40.83 13.36 -12.63
CA SER A 519 -41.72 14.45 -13.00
C SER A 519 -43.14 14.24 -12.45
N GLY A 520 -43.65 15.24 -11.72
CA GLY A 520 -44.97 15.22 -11.09
C GLY A 520 -45.08 14.33 -9.85
N LYS A 521 -43.97 13.80 -9.33
CA LYS A 521 -43.91 13.00 -8.10
C LYS A 521 -43.66 13.85 -6.86
N LYS A 522 -44.13 13.40 -5.69
CA LYS A 522 -43.78 14.04 -4.41
C LYS A 522 -42.31 13.79 -4.09
N GLU A 523 -41.78 14.62 -3.19
CA GLU A 523 -40.39 14.53 -2.69
C GLU A 523 -39.98 13.13 -2.25
N GLU A 524 -40.81 12.51 -1.41
CA GLU A 524 -40.57 11.15 -0.92
C GLU A 524 -40.64 10.08 -2.03
N GLU A 525 -41.34 10.34 -3.13
CA GLU A 525 -41.48 9.39 -4.23
C GLU A 525 -40.29 9.49 -5.20
N TYR A 526 -39.91 10.70 -5.61
CA TYR A 526 -38.81 10.86 -6.58
C TYR A 526 -37.44 10.56 -5.96
N ARG A 527 -37.24 10.84 -4.66
CA ARG A 527 -36.02 10.44 -3.94
C ARG A 527 -35.84 8.93 -3.89
N ARG A 528 -36.92 8.17 -4.08
CA ARG A 528 -36.96 6.71 -4.16
C ARG A 528 -37.35 6.20 -5.55
N TRP A 529 -37.02 6.96 -6.60
CA TRP A 529 -37.38 6.59 -7.97
C TRP A 529 -36.91 5.18 -8.36
N ASN A 530 -35.78 4.73 -7.80
CA ASN A 530 -35.22 3.40 -7.99
C ASN A 530 -36.17 2.28 -7.52
N TRP A 531 -36.99 2.53 -6.48
CA TRP A 531 -38.05 1.59 -6.06
C TRP A 531 -39.15 1.50 -7.13
N LEU A 532 -39.58 2.64 -7.67
CA LEU A 532 -40.58 2.69 -8.75
C LEU A 532 -40.07 2.00 -10.02
N ALA A 533 -38.79 2.20 -10.36
CA ALA A 533 -38.17 1.63 -11.55
C ALA A 533 -38.07 0.09 -11.51
N THR A 534 -37.97 -0.47 -10.31
CA THR A 534 -37.80 -1.91 -10.05
C THR A 534 -39.08 -2.59 -9.55
N GLY A 535 -40.12 -1.83 -9.21
CA GLY A 535 -41.40 -2.35 -8.71
C GLY A 535 -41.41 -2.73 -7.23
N PHE A 536 -40.40 -2.31 -6.46
CA PHE A 536 -40.37 -2.53 -5.01
C PHE A 536 -41.46 -1.72 -4.29
N ASP A 537 -41.84 -0.57 -4.82
CA ASP A 537 -42.94 0.28 -4.33
C ASP A 537 -44.28 -0.45 -4.25
N LYS A 538 -44.49 -1.47 -5.10
CA LYS A 538 -45.75 -2.22 -5.17
C LYS A 538 -45.80 -3.45 -4.25
N ILE A 539 -44.63 -3.97 -3.87
CA ILE A 539 -44.52 -5.17 -3.04
C ILE A 539 -44.18 -4.84 -1.59
N LEU A 540 -43.46 -3.74 -1.34
CA LEU A 540 -43.10 -3.30 0.01
C LEU A 540 -44.17 -2.36 0.58
N THR A 541 -45.45 -2.74 0.44
CA THR A 541 -46.58 -2.06 1.11
C THR A 541 -47.09 -2.89 2.28
N PRO A 542 -47.68 -2.28 3.33
CA PRO A 542 -48.21 -3.02 4.48
C PRO A 542 -49.20 -4.14 4.11
N GLU A 543 -49.96 -3.98 3.02
CA GLU A 543 -50.99 -4.94 2.59
C GLU A 543 -50.46 -6.05 1.68
N LYS A 544 -49.28 -5.87 1.09
CA LYS A 544 -48.68 -6.79 0.09
C LYS A 544 -47.28 -7.26 0.44
N ALA A 545 -46.85 -7.03 1.68
CA ALA A 545 -45.51 -7.36 2.15
C ALA A 545 -45.16 -8.82 1.80
N PRO A 546 -44.05 -9.04 1.06
CA PRO A 546 -43.59 -10.39 0.76
C PRO A 546 -43.13 -11.09 2.04
N VAL A 547 -42.89 -12.40 1.93
CA VAL A 547 -42.30 -13.18 3.02
C VAL A 547 -40.97 -12.56 3.43
N SER A 548 -40.82 -12.30 4.73
CA SER A 548 -39.64 -11.64 5.28
C SER A 548 -38.37 -12.48 5.07
N PRO A 549 -37.31 -11.93 4.44
CA PRO A 549 -36.01 -12.60 4.36
C PRO A 549 -35.38 -12.81 5.74
N HIS A 550 -35.54 -11.86 6.67
CA HIS A 550 -35.02 -11.97 8.04
C HIS A 550 -35.68 -13.14 8.78
N GLU A 551 -37.02 -13.20 8.79
CA GLU A 551 -37.74 -14.29 9.48
C GLU A 551 -37.51 -15.67 8.86
N LYS A 552 -37.24 -15.72 7.55
CA LYS A 552 -36.86 -16.97 6.84
C LYS A 552 -35.39 -17.33 7.01
N GLY A 553 -34.61 -16.50 7.71
CA GLY A 553 -33.18 -16.73 7.95
C GLY A 553 -32.32 -16.64 6.69
N ILE A 554 -32.75 -15.87 5.68
CA ILE A 554 -31.94 -15.60 4.49
C ILE A 554 -30.82 -14.66 4.88
N ARG A 555 -29.56 -15.01 4.63
CA ARG A 555 -28.38 -14.24 5.04
C ARG A 555 -27.70 -13.55 3.84
N VAL A 556 -27.50 -12.23 3.96
CA VAL A 556 -26.81 -11.39 2.97
C VAL A 556 -25.53 -10.83 3.61
N VAL A 557 -24.40 -10.99 2.92
CA VAL A 557 -23.13 -10.36 3.29
C VAL A 557 -22.71 -9.34 2.22
N GLN A 558 -22.19 -8.21 2.67
CA GLN A 558 -21.66 -7.16 1.81
C GLN A 558 -20.13 -7.22 1.78
N PHE A 559 -19.57 -7.40 0.59
CA PHE A 559 -18.13 -7.29 0.33
C PHE A 559 -17.85 -5.88 -0.18
N ASP A 560 -17.35 -5.02 0.70
CA ASP A 560 -17.18 -3.59 0.40
C ASP A 560 -16.04 -2.94 1.22
N THR A 561 -15.99 -1.61 1.28
CA THR A 561 -14.94 -0.84 1.99
C THR A 561 -15.12 -0.79 3.51
N GLY A 562 -16.12 -1.51 4.04
CA GLY A 562 -16.57 -1.40 5.41
C GLY A 562 -17.79 -0.48 5.54
N PHE A 563 -18.11 -0.08 6.77
CA PHE A 563 -19.24 0.82 7.04
C PHE A 563 -18.86 1.93 8.00
N THR A 564 -19.62 3.02 8.00
CA THR A 564 -19.40 4.22 8.80
C THR A 564 -20.61 4.52 9.68
N ASP A 565 -20.53 5.57 10.50
CA ASP A 565 -21.49 5.97 11.52
C ASP A 565 -22.68 6.82 11.02
N HIS A 566 -22.95 6.88 9.72
CA HIS A 566 -24.03 7.73 9.19
C HIS A 566 -25.38 7.34 9.81
N SER A 567 -26.14 8.30 10.33
CA SER A 567 -27.45 8.08 10.98
C SER A 567 -28.46 7.34 10.10
N LYS A 568 -28.22 7.32 8.79
CA LYS A 568 -29.04 6.59 7.82
C LYS A 568 -28.91 5.07 7.96
N VAL A 569 -27.77 4.56 8.42
CA VAL A 569 -27.47 3.12 8.52
C VAL A 569 -27.03 2.69 9.92
N ILE A 570 -26.96 3.64 10.87
CA ILE A 570 -26.60 3.35 12.26
C ILE A 570 -27.46 2.21 12.82
N ASP A 571 -26.85 1.27 13.54
CA ASP A 571 -27.48 0.06 14.10
C ASP A 571 -28.11 -0.93 13.10
N SER A 572 -28.03 -0.66 11.79
CA SER A 572 -28.62 -1.49 10.73
C SER A 572 -27.62 -2.47 10.12
N PHE A 573 -26.33 -2.34 10.45
CA PHE A 573 -25.33 -3.37 10.22
C PHE A 573 -25.33 -4.41 11.35
N ASP A 574 -25.05 -5.66 11.00
CA ASP A 574 -24.80 -6.74 11.94
C ASP A 574 -23.32 -6.76 12.32
N THR A 575 -22.99 -6.05 13.40
CA THR A 575 -21.65 -5.94 13.97
C THR A 575 -21.27 -7.10 14.88
N ASP A 576 -22.14 -8.10 15.06
CA ASP A 576 -21.79 -9.31 15.80
C ASP A 576 -21.11 -10.34 14.87
N ASN A 577 -21.26 -10.15 13.55
CA ASN A 577 -20.75 -11.03 12.51
C ASN A 577 -19.89 -10.29 11.47
N ASP A 578 -19.50 -9.03 11.74
CA ASP A 578 -18.66 -8.27 10.81
C ASP A 578 -17.19 -8.72 10.87
N TYR A 579 -16.45 -8.43 9.81
CA TYR A 579 -15.04 -8.79 9.74
C TYR A 579 -14.26 -7.88 8.80
N ASN A 580 -13.02 -7.58 9.18
CA ASN A 580 -12.09 -6.80 8.41
C ASN A 580 -10.91 -7.66 7.97
N PHE A 581 -10.90 -8.00 6.68
CA PHE A 581 -9.89 -8.84 6.06
C PHE A 581 -8.59 -8.07 5.74
N LEU A 582 -8.49 -6.78 6.07
CA LEU A 582 -7.28 -5.97 5.84
C LEU A 582 -6.27 -6.08 6.99
N ASP A 583 -6.77 -6.10 8.23
CA ASP A 583 -6.00 -6.20 9.46
C ASP A 583 -6.35 -7.43 10.30
N ASN A 584 -7.26 -8.29 9.79
CA ASN A 584 -7.76 -9.51 10.42
C ASN A 584 -8.40 -9.27 11.79
N THR A 585 -9.30 -8.29 11.84
CA THR A 585 -10.05 -7.93 13.04
C THR A 585 -11.55 -8.15 12.86
N ASP A 586 -12.27 -8.38 13.95
CA ASP A 586 -13.73 -8.50 13.97
C ASP A 586 -14.41 -7.11 13.94
N VAL A 587 -13.85 -6.15 13.19
CA VAL A 587 -14.35 -4.76 13.12
C VAL A 587 -14.23 -4.23 11.70
N ALA A 588 -15.31 -4.29 10.93
CA ALA A 588 -15.41 -3.82 9.55
C ALA A 588 -15.62 -2.30 9.43
N ILE A 589 -15.40 -1.54 10.50
CA ILE A 589 -15.58 -0.08 10.50
C ILE A 589 -14.61 0.58 9.52
N ASP A 590 -15.15 1.44 8.68
CA ASP A 590 -14.42 2.41 7.87
C ASP A 590 -14.22 3.68 8.69
N LEU A 591 -12.97 3.91 9.10
CA LEU A 591 -12.59 5.04 9.96
C LEU A 591 -12.62 6.40 9.25
N ARG A 592 -13.14 6.48 8.01
CA ARG A 592 -13.18 7.70 7.20
C ARG A 592 -11.80 8.31 6.96
N THR A 593 -10.76 7.47 6.93
CA THR A 593 -9.37 7.92 6.73
C THR A 593 -9.21 8.49 5.32
N VAL A 594 -9.21 9.82 5.20
CA VAL A 594 -8.97 10.50 3.92
C VAL A 594 -7.48 10.34 3.58
N ALA A 595 -7.17 9.47 2.62
CA ALA A 595 -5.83 9.27 2.10
C ALA A 595 -5.87 9.05 0.59
N PHE A 596 -4.71 9.19 -0.03
CA PHE A 596 -4.50 9.14 -1.46
C PHE A 596 -5.08 7.86 -2.12
N GLY A 597 -6.15 7.98 -2.91
CA GLY A 597 -6.78 6.86 -3.64
C GLY A 597 -7.72 5.94 -2.82
N LYS A 598 -8.09 6.32 -1.59
CA LYS A 598 -9.11 5.63 -0.78
C LYS A 598 -10.51 6.09 -1.17
N GLN A 599 -11.54 5.27 -0.90
CA GLN A 599 -12.97 5.59 -1.10
C GLN A 599 -13.79 5.45 0.20
N PRO A 600 -13.58 6.31 1.21
CA PRO A 600 -14.25 6.21 2.49
C PRO A 600 -15.77 6.31 2.35
N GLY A 601 -16.51 5.49 3.11
CA GLY A 601 -17.97 5.49 3.12
C GLY A 601 -18.64 4.90 1.87
N HIS A 602 -17.91 4.26 0.95
CA HIS A 602 -18.51 3.56 -0.19
C HIS A 602 -19.45 2.43 0.27
N GLY A 603 -19.00 1.55 1.18
CA GLY A 603 -19.84 0.47 1.71
C GLY A 603 -21.08 0.98 2.46
N THR A 604 -21.00 2.14 3.12
CA THR A 604 -22.18 2.82 3.70
C THR A 604 -23.17 3.27 2.63
N ARG A 605 -22.69 3.86 1.52
CA ARG A 605 -23.54 4.31 0.41
C ARG A 605 -24.29 3.16 -0.23
N THR A 606 -23.59 2.09 -0.61
CA THR A 606 -24.18 0.89 -1.23
C THR A 606 -25.05 0.11 -0.25
N GLY A 607 -24.60 -0.02 1.01
CA GLY A 607 -25.33 -0.68 2.09
C GLY A 607 -26.64 0.04 2.44
N SER A 608 -26.68 1.37 2.37
CA SER A 608 -27.89 2.15 2.62
C SER A 608 -29.04 1.83 1.66
N LEU A 609 -28.75 1.33 0.46
CA LEU A 609 -29.77 0.88 -0.49
C LEU A 609 -30.44 -0.44 -0.07
N LEU A 610 -29.80 -1.22 0.80
CA LEU A 610 -30.37 -2.41 1.42
C LEU A 610 -31.03 -2.09 2.75
N ILE A 611 -30.34 -1.39 3.64
CA ILE A 611 -30.68 -1.30 5.07
C ILE A 611 -30.85 0.13 5.59
N GLY A 612 -30.85 1.14 4.72
CA GLY A 612 -31.03 2.53 5.14
C GLY A 612 -32.37 2.74 5.85
N HIS A 613 -32.36 3.36 7.02
CA HIS A 613 -33.56 3.65 7.81
C HIS A 613 -34.63 4.40 7.02
N GLN A 614 -35.90 4.20 7.34
CA GLN A 614 -36.98 4.98 6.75
C GLN A 614 -36.86 6.48 7.05
N TYR A 615 -36.32 6.80 8.23
CA TYR A 615 -36.12 8.15 8.72
C TYR A 615 -34.66 8.34 9.18
N SER A 616 -34.08 9.50 8.89
CA SER A 616 -32.77 9.95 9.34
C SER A 616 -32.87 11.39 9.82
N PRO A 617 -32.17 11.77 10.91
CA PRO A 617 -32.08 13.15 11.37
C PRO A 617 -31.33 14.07 10.39
N ALA A 618 -30.61 13.52 9.41
CA ALA A 618 -29.92 14.30 8.39
C ALA A 618 -30.92 15.02 7.45
N ALA A 619 -30.54 16.24 7.04
CA ALA A 619 -31.37 17.07 6.19
C ALA A 619 -31.68 16.35 4.86
N GLY A 620 -32.96 16.35 4.46
CA GLY A 620 -33.42 15.67 3.24
C GLY A 620 -33.78 14.19 3.43
N ASN A 621 -33.53 13.59 4.59
CA ASN A 621 -33.91 12.20 4.97
C ASN A 621 -33.34 11.05 4.08
N GLY A 622 -33.01 11.31 2.81
CA GLY A 622 -32.55 10.31 1.85
C GLY A 622 -33.63 9.33 1.38
N ASN A 623 -33.19 8.24 0.73
CA ASN A 623 -34.03 7.09 0.36
C ASN A 623 -33.97 5.99 1.43
N CYS A 624 -35.01 5.18 1.56
CA CYS A 624 -35.03 4.00 2.42
C CYS A 624 -34.36 2.78 1.74
N GLY A 625 -33.82 1.87 2.55
CA GLY A 625 -33.30 0.58 2.10
C GLY A 625 -34.40 -0.42 1.74
N LEU A 626 -34.11 -1.30 0.77
CA LEU A 626 -35.06 -2.27 0.22
C LEU A 626 -35.40 -3.44 1.17
N LEU A 627 -34.55 -3.69 2.17
CA LEU A 627 -34.74 -4.70 3.22
C LEU A 627 -35.10 -4.07 4.57
N THR A 628 -35.14 -2.74 4.67
CA THR A 628 -35.52 -2.01 5.89
C THR A 628 -36.90 -2.41 6.43
N PRO A 629 -37.95 -2.69 5.61
CA PRO A 629 -39.23 -3.16 6.13
C PRO A 629 -39.16 -4.45 6.97
N ASP A 630 -38.13 -5.26 6.78
CA ASP A 630 -37.91 -6.51 7.52
C ASP A 630 -37.07 -6.33 8.79
N ASN A 631 -36.70 -5.09 9.13
CA ASN A 631 -35.70 -4.79 10.15
C ASN A 631 -34.41 -5.61 9.95
N TYR A 632 -34.04 -5.79 8.69
CA TYR A 632 -32.94 -6.64 8.28
C TYR A 632 -31.60 -6.02 8.67
N LYS A 633 -30.69 -6.82 9.25
CA LYS A 633 -29.31 -6.40 9.50
C LYS A 633 -28.35 -6.97 8.46
N LEU A 634 -27.59 -6.10 7.80
CA LEU A 634 -26.62 -6.48 6.78
C LEU A 634 -25.28 -6.79 7.43
N VAL A 635 -24.65 -7.92 7.10
CA VAL A 635 -23.29 -8.23 7.59
C VAL A 635 -22.24 -7.55 6.70
N PRO A 636 -21.39 -6.65 7.22
CA PRO A 636 -20.33 -6.02 6.46
C PRO A 636 -19.02 -6.80 6.55
N PHE A 637 -18.50 -7.26 5.42
CA PHE A 637 -17.11 -7.72 5.27
C PHE A 637 -16.29 -6.63 4.58
N ARG A 638 -15.36 -6.05 5.35
CA ARG A 638 -14.40 -5.07 4.82
C ARG A 638 -13.26 -5.81 4.13
N ILE A 639 -13.24 -5.76 2.80
CA ILE A 639 -12.25 -6.49 1.99
C ILE A 639 -11.28 -5.57 1.22
N ALA A 640 -11.54 -4.26 1.19
CA ALA A 640 -10.72 -3.26 0.52
C ALA A 640 -10.86 -1.88 1.20
N GLU A 641 -9.94 -0.94 0.92
CA GLU A 641 -10.09 0.49 1.29
C GLU A 641 -10.58 1.37 0.10
N THR A 642 -10.81 0.75 -1.06
CA THR A 642 -11.25 1.35 -2.33
C THR A 642 -12.02 0.31 -3.15
N VAL A 643 -12.94 0.72 -4.05
CA VAL A 643 -13.71 -0.22 -4.91
C VAL A 643 -12.88 -0.84 -6.03
N VAL A 644 -11.64 -0.41 -6.20
CA VAL A 644 -10.66 -1.06 -7.08
C VAL A 644 -9.83 -2.01 -6.22
N ILE A 645 -10.13 -3.31 -6.30
CA ILE A 645 -9.45 -4.32 -5.48
C ILE A 645 -8.04 -4.54 -6.03
N ILE A 646 -7.07 -3.83 -5.48
CA ILE A 646 -5.68 -3.93 -5.87
C ILE A 646 -4.94 -4.74 -4.81
N ASN A 647 -4.45 -5.93 -5.20
CA ASN A 647 -3.54 -6.76 -4.38
C ASN A 647 -4.26 -7.44 -3.22
N ARG A 648 -5.46 -7.96 -3.49
CA ARG A 648 -6.35 -8.50 -2.47
C ARG A 648 -7.04 -9.81 -2.89
N GLN A 649 -6.42 -10.60 -3.77
CA GLN A 649 -6.98 -11.89 -4.19
C GLN A 649 -7.10 -12.85 -3.00
N GLN A 650 -6.14 -12.79 -2.07
CA GLN A 650 -6.17 -13.56 -0.82
C GLN A 650 -7.28 -13.10 0.11
N GLN A 651 -7.52 -11.79 0.26
CA GLN A 651 -8.61 -11.25 1.06
C GLN A 651 -9.98 -11.57 0.46
N LEU A 652 -10.13 -11.46 -0.86
CA LEU A 652 -11.36 -11.87 -1.56
C LEU A 652 -11.64 -13.37 -1.38
N ALA A 653 -10.59 -14.20 -1.47
CA ALA A 653 -10.72 -15.64 -1.24
C ALA A 653 -11.08 -15.97 0.22
N ALA A 654 -10.42 -15.33 1.19
CA ALA A 654 -10.71 -15.50 2.62
C ALA A 654 -12.15 -15.05 2.96
N ALA A 655 -12.59 -13.92 2.40
CA ALA A 655 -13.96 -13.43 2.58
C ALA A 655 -14.99 -14.38 1.97
N LEU A 656 -14.74 -14.91 0.77
CA LEU A 656 -15.63 -15.92 0.18
C LEU A 656 -15.64 -17.21 0.99
N ASP A 657 -14.48 -17.70 1.44
CA ASP A 657 -14.35 -18.90 2.25
C ASP A 657 -15.15 -18.76 3.55
N ALA A 658 -15.01 -17.61 4.23
CA ALA A 658 -15.79 -17.27 5.41
C ALA A 658 -17.29 -17.18 5.09
N ALA A 659 -17.68 -16.55 3.97
CA ALA A 659 -19.08 -16.40 3.60
C ALA A 659 -19.76 -17.77 3.34
N ILE A 660 -19.10 -18.67 2.62
CA ILE A 660 -19.61 -20.02 2.38
C ILE A 660 -19.63 -20.83 3.69
N ALA A 661 -18.56 -20.79 4.47
CA ALA A 661 -18.44 -21.54 5.73
C ALA A 661 -19.47 -21.11 6.77
N GLN A 662 -19.79 -19.81 6.81
CA GLN A 662 -20.84 -19.26 7.66
C GLN A 662 -22.25 -19.45 7.08
N GLY A 663 -22.38 -19.99 5.86
CA GLY A 663 -23.68 -20.30 5.25
C GLY A 663 -24.46 -19.08 4.79
N PHE A 664 -23.79 -18.05 4.26
CA PHE A 664 -24.46 -16.93 3.61
C PHE A 664 -25.13 -17.37 2.31
N ASP A 665 -26.34 -16.85 2.05
CA ASP A 665 -27.09 -17.19 0.83
C ASP A 665 -26.75 -16.26 -0.34
N ILE A 666 -26.44 -15.00 -0.02
CA ILE A 666 -26.24 -13.93 -1.01
C ILE A 666 -25.00 -13.13 -0.63
N ILE A 667 -24.16 -12.85 -1.63
CA ILE A 667 -23.06 -11.89 -1.53
C ILE A 667 -23.42 -10.69 -2.43
N THR A 668 -23.37 -9.48 -1.90
CA THR A 668 -23.40 -8.24 -2.70
C THR A 668 -22.00 -7.64 -2.74
N MET A 669 -21.47 -7.43 -3.93
CA MET A 669 -20.12 -6.93 -4.13
C MET A 669 -20.10 -5.81 -5.17
N SER A 670 -19.77 -4.61 -4.70
CA SER A 670 -19.80 -3.38 -5.49
C SER A 670 -18.39 -2.90 -5.85
N MET A 671 -17.56 -3.82 -6.34
CA MET A 671 -16.14 -3.64 -6.65
C MET A 671 -15.68 -4.71 -7.66
N GLY A 672 -14.58 -4.46 -8.38
CA GLY A 672 -14.10 -5.39 -9.41
C GLY A 672 -12.65 -5.21 -9.84
N ILE A 673 -12.14 -6.21 -10.57
CA ILE A 673 -10.75 -6.29 -11.07
C ILE A 673 -10.70 -6.85 -12.49
N PRO A 674 -9.57 -6.73 -13.19
CA PRO A 674 -9.30 -7.55 -14.36
C PRO A 674 -9.50 -9.05 -14.07
N PRO A 675 -10.07 -9.83 -15.00
CA PRO A 675 -10.27 -11.27 -14.83
C PRO A 675 -8.96 -12.00 -14.53
N THR A 676 -8.99 -12.87 -13.51
CA THR A 676 -7.88 -13.74 -13.11
C THR A 676 -8.35 -15.18 -12.97
N LEU A 677 -7.40 -16.12 -12.88
CA LEU A 677 -7.73 -17.51 -12.58
C LEU A 677 -8.41 -17.60 -11.21
N THR A 678 -7.84 -16.94 -10.19
CA THR A 678 -8.37 -16.97 -8.83
C THR A 678 -9.81 -16.49 -8.80
N THR A 679 -10.13 -15.36 -9.45
CA THR A 679 -11.51 -14.85 -9.48
C THR A 679 -12.48 -15.77 -10.23
N ALA A 680 -12.04 -16.46 -11.29
CA ALA A 680 -12.86 -17.46 -11.98
C ALA A 680 -13.17 -18.68 -11.10
N LYS A 681 -12.17 -19.18 -10.38
CA LYS A 681 -12.31 -20.32 -9.46
C LYS A 681 -13.19 -19.97 -8.26
N LEU A 682 -13.00 -18.80 -7.66
CA LEU A 682 -13.84 -18.29 -6.58
C LEU A 682 -15.29 -18.12 -7.03
N ALA A 683 -15.55 -17.57 -8.23
CA ALA A 683 -16.90 -17.47 -8.79
C ALA A 683 -17.57 -18.84 -8.96
N ARG A 684 -16.85 -19.85 -9.49
CA ARG A 684 -17.34 -21.22 -9.60
C ARG A 684 -17.58 -21.86 -8.23
N GLN A 685 -16.70 -21.61 -7.26
CA GLN A 685 -16.83 -22.14 -5.91
C GLN A 685 -18.08 -21.61 -5.19
N ALA A 686 -18.35 -20.31 -5.28
CA ALA A 686 -19.58 -19.69 -4.75
C ALA A 686 -20.83 -20.32 -5.39
N TYR A 687 -20.79 -20.45 -6.72
CA TYR A 687 -21.85 -21.05 -7.53
C TYR A 687 -22.16 -22.50 -7.16
N GLU A 688 -21.15 -23.36 -7.10
CA GLU A 688 -21.30 -24.76 -6.71
C GLU A 688 -21.79 -24.91 -5.26
N SER A 689 -21.45 -23.96 -4.40
CA SER A 689 -21.94 -23.89 -3.00
C SER A 689 -23.38 -23.37 -2.89
N GLY A 690 -23.98 -22.90 -3.99
CA GLY A 690 -25.35 -22.39 -4.02
C GLY A 690 -25.50 -20.95 -3.54
N VAL A 691 -24.39 -20.21 -3.43
CA VAL A 691 -24.38 -18.80 -3.02
C VAL A 691 -24.66 -17.91 -4.23
N ILE A 692 -25.65 -17.03 -4.11
CA ILE A 692 -25.98 -16.05 -5.15
C ILE A 692 -25.05 -14.84 -4.99
N TRP A 693 -24.03 -14.74 -5.84
CA TRP A 693 -23.09 -13.62 -5.79
C TRP A 693 -23.46 -12.54 -6.81
N CYS A 694 -24.03 -11.43 -6.34
CA CYS A 694 -24.36 -10.26 -7.13
C CYS A 694 -23.15 -9.33 -7.26
N CYS A 695 -22.75 -9.02 -8.48
CA CYS A 695 -21.54 -8.25 -8.77
C CYS A 695 -21.80 -7.09 -9.73
N ALA A 696 -21.19 -5.94 -9.43
CA ALA A 696 -21.20 -4.78 -10.31
C ALA A 696 -20.50 -5.10 -11.63
N ALA A 697 -21.13 -4.76 -12.77
CA ALA A 697 -20.55 -5.03 -14.09
C ALA A 697 -19.29 -4.20 -14.39
N GLY A 698 -19.07 -3.09 -13.68
CA GLY A 698 -17.92 -2.19 -13.83
C GLY A 698 -18.30 -0.83 -14.41
N ASN A 699 -17.46 0.19 -14.17
CA ASN A 699 -17.74 1.58 -14.52
C ASN A 699 -16.70 2.11 -15.52
N SER A 700 -17.15 2.81 -16.56
CA SER A 700 -16.35 3.57 -17.55
C SER A 700 -15.36 2.77 -18.41
N VAL A 701 -15.15 1.48 -18.12
CA VAL A 701 -14.27 0.56 -18.87
C VAL A 701 -15.01 -0.23 -19.96
N GLN A 702 -16.32 -0.07 -20.05
CA GLN A 702 -17.25 -0.63 -21.06
C GLN A 702 -17.31 -2.17 -21.19
N ALA A 703 -16.30 -2.92 -20.77
CA ALA A 703 -16.29 -4.38 -20.70
C ALA A 703 -16.53 -4.89 -19.27
N VAL A 704 -17.06 -6.10 -19.12
CA VAL A 704 -17.51 -6.61 -17.82
C VAL A 704 -16.31 -7.05 -16.99
N VAL A 705 -16.18 -6.53 -15.76
CA VAL A 705 -15.05 -6.82 -14.86
C VAL A 705 -15.26 -8.11 -14.07
N ALA A 706 -14.19 -8.68 -13.50
CA ALA A 706 -14.31 -9.80 -12.58
C ALA A 706 -14.64 -9.33 -11.15
N PRO A 707 -15.41 -10.13 -10.37
CA PRO A 707 -15.88 -11.47 -10.71
C PRO A 707 -17.15 -11.52 -11.58
N ALA A 708 -17.80 -10.38 -11.86
CA ALA A 708 -19.07 -10.29 -12.60
C ALA A 708 -19.03 -10.97 -13.98
N VAL A 709 -17.90 -10.96 -14.66
CA VAL A 709 -17.73 -11.58 -15.98
C VAL A 709 -17.97 -13.11 -15.97
N PHE A 710 -17.82 -13.78 -14.82
CA PHE A 710 -17.87 -15.23 -14.74
C PHE A 710 -19.29 -15.77 -14.53
N PRO A 711 -19.66 -16.88 -15.19
CA PRO A 711 -21.00 -17.47 -15.08
C PRO A 711 -21.44 -17.85 -13.66
N GLY A 712 -20.50 -17.97 -12.72
CA GLY A 712 -20.79 -18.27 -11.32
C GLY A 712 -21.42 -17.10 -10.55
N THR A 713 -21.40 -15.89 -11.11
CA THR A 713 -21.93 -14.67 -10.49
C THR A 713 -23.13 -14.10 -11.25
N ILE A 714 -23.86 -13.16 -10.65
CA ILE A 714 -24.92 -12.38 -11.30
C ILE A 714 -24.34 -11.01 -11.67
N ALA A 715 -24.13 -10.75 -12.95
CA ALA A 715 -23.58 -9.48 -13.42
C ALA A 715 -24.68 -8.41 -13.55
N VAL A 716 -24.46 -7.25 -12.92
CA VAL A 716 -25.44 -6.17 -12.83
C VAL A 716 -24.95 -4.90 -13.53
N ALA A 717 -25.60 -4.53 -14.64
CA ALA A 717 -25.42 -3.24 -15.32
C ALA A 717 -26.33 -2.16 -14.73
N ALA A 718 -26.08 -0.90 -15.08
CA ALA A 718 -26.80 0.25 -14.54
C ALA A 718 -27.72 0.95 -15.57
N SER A 719 -28.90 1.34 -15.10
CA SER A 719 -29.84 2.23 -15.78
C SER A 719 -30.04 3.54 -15.02
N ASN A 720 -30.71 4.49 -15.67
CA ASN A 720 -30.95 5.83 -15.12
C ASN A 720 -32.44 6.16 -14.93
N PRO A 721 -32.77 7.35 -14.39
CA PRO A 721 -34.15 7.76 -14.16
C PRO A 721 -35.00 7.90 -15.43
N LEU A 722 -34.43 7.81 -16.63
CA LEU A 722 -35.15 7.80 -17.91
C LEU A 722 -35.41 6.38 -18.44
N ASP A 723 -35.13 5.33 -17.64
CA ASP A 723 -35.23 3.93 -18.08
C ASP A 723 -34.28 3.58 -19.25
N ARG A 724 -33.19 4.36 -19.38
CA ARG A 724 -32.11 4.21 -20.36
C ARG A 724 -30.88 3.61 -19.71
N GLU A 725 -29.90 3.22 -20.53
CA GLU A 725 -28.58 2.88 -20.04
C GLU A 725 -27.93 4.06 -19.33
N TRP A 726 -27.21 3.77 -18.23
CA TRP A 726 -26.17 4.69 -17.79
C TRP A 726 -25.00 4.55 -18.76
N THR A 727 -24.59 5.66 -19.38
CA THR A 727 -23.50 5.64 -20.38
C THR A 727 -22.17 5.13 -19.80
N GLY A 728 -21.94 5.35 -18.49
CA GLY A 728 -20.79 4.84 -17.75
C GLY A 728 -20.87 3.36 -17.38
N SER A 729 -21.99 2.67 -17.62
CA SER A 729 -22.11 1.24 -17.32
C SER A 729 -21.26 0.40 -18.29
N SER A 730 -20.51 -0.54 -17.73
CA SER A 730 -19.96 -1.66 -18.50
C SER A 730 -21.09 -2.53 -19.03
N ARG A 731 -20.83 -3.16 -20.18
CA ARG A 731 -21.83 -3.87 -20.98
C ARG A 731 -21.20 -5.06 -21.68
N GLY A 732 -21.92 -6.17 -21.78
CA GLY A 732 -21.41 -7.38 -22.41
C GLY A 732 -22.46 -8.49 -22.43
N ASP A 733 -22.16 -9.57 -23.16
CA ASP A 733 -23.03 -10.75 -23.24
C ASP A 733 -23.14 -11.49 -21.89
N THR A 734 -22.17 -11.27 -21.00
CA THR A 734 -22.12 -11.83 -19.64
C THR A 734 -23.00 -11.09 -18.64
N VAL A 735 -23.48 -9.88 -18.97
CA VAL A 735 -24.43 -9.14 -18.12
C VAL A 735 -25.74 -9.92 -18.02
N ASP A 736 -26.21 -10.21 -16.81
CA ASP A 736 -27.47 -10.92 -16.60
C ASP A 736 -28.67 -9.98 -16.58
N ILE A 737 -28.53 -8.85 -15.90
CA ILE A 737 -29.62 -7.91 -15.60
C ILE A 737 -29.11 -6.47 -15.50
N THR A 738 -30.00 -5.51 -15.68
CA THR A 738 -29.77 -4.09 -15.41
C THR A 738 -30.61 -3.64 -14.21
N ALA A 739 -30.09 -2.75 -13.37
CA ALA A 739 -30.83 -2.12 -12.27
C ALA A 739 -30.48 -0.62 -12.13
N PRO A 740 -31.25 0.17 -11.38
CA PRO A 740 -30.98 1.60 -11.15
C PRO A 740 -29.57 1.87 -10.60
N GLY A 741 -28.77 2.67 -11.31
CA GLY A 741 -27.40 2.99 -10.89
C GLY A 741 -26.88 4.37 -11.27
N GLU A 742 -27.56 5.15 -12.13
CA GLU A 742 -27.27 6.58 -12.34
C GLU A 742 -28.27 7.44 -11.56
N ASP A 743 -27.79 8.51 -10.93
CA ASP A 743 -28.56 9.42 -10.08
C ASP A 743 -29.37 8.69 -8.99
N VAL A 744 -28.70 7.85 -8.20
CA VAL A 744 -29.29 7.19 -7.02
C VAL A 744 -28.95 7.99 -5.76
N LEU A 745 -29.94 8.34 -4.95
CA LEU A 745 -29.75 9.13 -3.73
C LEU A 745 -29.11 8.29 -2.62
N VAL A 746 -27.92 8.69 -2.17
CA VAL A 746 -27.09 7.97 -1.17
C VAL A 746 -26.60 8.91 -0.07
N PRO A 747 -26.29 8.39 1.14
CA PRO A 747 -25.76 9.18 2.26
C PRO A 747 -24.34 9.71 1.99
N ILE A 748 -24.03 10.90 2.50
CA ILE A 748 -22.73 11.57 2.37
C ILE A 748 -22.39 12.38 3.62
N TRP A 749 -21.12 12.73 3.81
CA TRP A 749 -20.72 13.80 4.72
C TRP A 749 -20.49 15.10 3.94
N GLN A 750 -20.64 16.26 4.57
CA GLN A 750 -20.39 17.56 3.91
C GLN A 750 -19.10 18.19 4.44
N GLU A 751 -18.35 18.88 3.57
CA GLU A 751 -17.09 19.59 3.92
C GLU A 751 -17.34 20.94 4.63
N THR A 752 -18.16 20.97 5.68
CA THR A 752 -18.31 22.16 6.54
C THR A 752 -17.71 21.91 7.92
N SER A 753 -17.56 22.96 8.74
CA SER A 753 -16.82 22.92 10.01
C SER A 753 -17.26 21.83 10.99
N ASP A 754 -18.51 21.37 10.88
CA ASP A 754 -19.12 20.37 11.76
C ASP A 754 -19.36 19.01 11.06
N HIS A 755 -18.89 18.84 9.81
CA HIS A 755 -19.09 17.66 8.97
C HIS A 755 -20.52 17.07 9.01
N PRO A 756 -21.58 17.87 8.77
CA PRO A 756 -22.94 17.41 8.90
C PRO A 756 -23.25 16.34 7.86
N GLU A 757 -24.02 15.34 8.29
CA GLU A 757 -24.59 14.32 7.43
C GLU A 757 -25.51 14.92 6.37
N GLY A 758 -25.57 14.30 5.19
CA GLY A 758 -26.41 14.74 4.08
C GLY A 758 -26.65 13.65 3.06
N PHE A 759 -27.23 14.03 1.91
CA PHE A 759 -27.50 13.12 0.81
C PHE A 759 -27.16 13.75 -0.54
N ALA A 760 -26.74 12.93 -1.48
CA ALA A 760 -26.50 13.32 -2.87
C ALA A 760 -26.84 12.18 -3.83
N TYR A 761 -27.22 12.54 -5.05
CA TYR A 761 -27.42 11.62 -6.16
C TYR A 761 -26.05 11.24 -6.74
N GLY A 762 -25.76 9.94 -6.79
CA GLY A 762 -24.52 9.37 -7.30
C GLY A 762 -24.74 8.31 -8.38
N ASP A 763 -23.66 8.01 -9.11
CA ASP A 763 -23.66 7.09 -10.25
C ASP A 763 -22.72 5.90 -10.02
N GLY A 764 -23.11 4.70 -10.42
CA GLY A 764 -22.30 3.49 -10.32
C GLY A 764 -23.09 2.20 -10.56
N THR A 765 -22.47 1.22 -11.23
CA THR A 765 -22.99 -0.18 -11.19
C THR A 765 -22.94 -0.75 -9.77
N SER A 766 -22.12 -0.17 -8.90
CA SER A 766 -22.11 -0.32 -7.44
C SER A 766 -23.46 -0.01 -6.78
N TYR A 767 -24.22 0.97 -7.28
CA TYR A 767 -25.56 1.28 -6.78
C TYR A 767 -26.65 0.39 -7.38
N ALA A 768 -26.43 -0.16 -8.58
CA ALA A 768 -27.33 -1.12 -9.21
C ALA A 768 -27.34 -2.47 -8.49
N THR A 769 -26.18 -2.95 -8.05
CA THR A 769 -25.97 -4.28 -7.47
C THR A 769 -26.84 -4.59 -6.22
N PRO A 770 -26.95 -3.69 -5.22
CA PRO A 770 -27.83 -3.86 -4.06
C PRO A 770 -29.30 -4.17 -4.39
N HIS A 771 -29.84 -3.61 -5.48
CA HIS A 771 -31.23 -3.86 -5.88
C HIS A 771 -31.47 -5.34 -6.24
N VAL A 772 -30.48 -5.96 -6.92
CA VAL A 772 -30.55 -7.36 -7.32
C VAL A 772 -30.34 -8.27 -6.11
N ALA A 773 -29.46 -7.90 -5.17
CA ALA A 773 -29.28 -8.62 -3.91
C ALA A 773 -30.55 -8.63 -3.05
N ALA A 774 -31.23 -7.49 -2.90
CA ALA A 774 -32.53 -7.41 -2.21
C ALA A 774 -33.59 -8.28 -2.90
N ALA A 775 -33.65 -8.24 -4.24
CA ALA A 775 -34.58 -9.04 -5.02
C ALA A 775 -34.32 -10.55 -4.87
N ALA A 776 -33.05 -10.95 -4.80
CA ALA A 776 -32.65 -12.32 -4.50
C ALA A 776 -33.11 -12.75 -3.10
N ALA A 777 -32.96 -11.88 -2.09
CA ALA A 777 -33.34 -12.18 -0.70
C ALA A 777 -34.84 -12.48 -0.60
N TYR A 778 -35.70 -11.62 -1.15
CA TYR A 778 -37.15 -11.86 -1.15
C TYR A 778 -37.55 -13.06 -1.99
N TRP A 779 -36.90 -13.31 -3.14
CA TRP A 779 -37.22 -14.45 -3.98
C TRP A 779 -36.86 -15.77 -3.29
N LEU A 780 -35.68 -15.83 -2.65
CA LEU A 780 -35.27 -16.98 -1.83
C LEU A 780 -36.21 -17.19 -0.64
N ALA A 781 -36.60 -16.13 0.05
CA ALA A 781 -37.53 -16.20 1.18
C ALA A 781 -38.90 -16.75 0.75
N LYS A 782 -39.42 -16.30 -0.39
CA LYS A 782 -40.71 -16.73 -0.95
C LYS A 782 -40.71 -18.19 -1.40
N TYR A 783 -39.64 -18.64 -2.05
CA TYR A 783 -39.57 -19.99 -2.63
C TYR A 783 -38.73 -20.97 -1.81
N GLN A 784 -38.39 -20.62 -0.57
CA GLN A 784 -37.51 -21.42 0.30
C GLN A 784 -37.99 -22.87 0.44
N ASP A 785 -39.30 -23.08 0.54
CA ASP A 785 -39.88 -24.43 0.73
C ASP A 785 -39.67 -25.33 -0.49
N ILE A 786 -39.58 -24.76 -1.70
CA ILE A 786 -39.27 -25.48 -2.93
C ILE A 786 -37.75 -25.67 -3.05
N LEU A 787 -36.98 -24.61 -2.77
CA LEU A 787 -35.53 -24.58 -2.97
C LEU A 787 -34.75 -25.41 -1.94
N LYS A 788 -35.37 -25.76 -0.80
CA LYS A 788 -34.83 -26.72 0.19
C LYS A 788 -34.77 -28.16 -0.32
N ALA A 789 -35.48 -28.48 -1.40
CA ALA A 789 -35.45 -29.83 -1.95
C ALA A 789 -34.04 -30.18 -2.44
N PRO A 790 -33.53 -31.40 -2.19
CA PRO A 790 -32.16 -31.79 -2.55
C PRO A 790 -31.81 -31.59 -4.03
N GLU A 791 -32.80 -31.67 -4.92
CA GLU A 791 -32.57 -31.41 -6.35
C GLU A 791 -32.15 -29.98 -6.69
N TYR A 792 -32.39 -28.99 -5.81
CA TYR A 792 -32.00 -27.59 -5.99
C TYR A 792 -30.70 -27.22 -5.27
N ALA A 793 -30.05 -28.15 -4.57
CA ALA A 793 -28.81 -27.89 -3.85
C ALA A 793 -27.67 -27.40 -4.78
N GLY A 794 -26.76 -26.61 -4.20
CA GLY A 794 -25.61 -26.05 -4.90
C GLY A 794 -26.02 -25.15 -6.07
N TRP A 795 -25.33 -25.31 -7.20
CA TRP A 795 -25.47 -24.47 -8.38
C TRP A 795 -26.89 -24.30 -8.93
N LYS A 796 -27.76 -25.31 -8.75
CA LYS A 796 -29.13 -25.25 -9.25
C LYS A 796 -29.97 -24.19 -8.54
N ARG A 797 -29.66 -23.88 -7.29
CA ARG A 797 -30.27 -22.76 -6.57
C ARG A 797 -29.99 -21.44 -7.27
N VAL A 798 -28.72 -21.23 -7.66
CA VAL A 798 -28.27 -20.02 -8.35
C VAL A 798 -28.90 -19.91 -9.73
N GLU A 799 -28.94 -20.99 -10.51
CA GLU A 799 -29.57 -20.99 -11.84
C GLU A 799 -31.09 -20.85 -11.79
N ALA A 800 -31.74 -21.41 -10.78
CA ALA A 800 -33.17 -21.20 -10.58
C ALA A 800 -33.47 -19.71 -10.39
N PHE A 801 -32.67 -19.02 -9.57
CA PHE A 801 -32.77 -17.57 -9.40
C PHE A 801 -32.42 -16.81 -10.69
N ARG A 802 -31.28 -17.12 -11.32
CA ARG A 802 -30.82 -16.47 -12.56
C ARG A 802 -31.89 -16.56 -13.66
N GLN A 803 -32.50 -17.72 -13.84
CA GLN A 803 -33.55 -17.91 -14.84
C GLN A 803 -34.81 -17.12 -14.47
N ALA A 804 -35.24 -17.15 -13.20
CA ALA A 804 -36.39 -16.36 -12.74
C ALA A 804 -36.15 -14.86 -12.93
N LEU A 805 -34.93 -14.39 -12.66
CA LEU A 805 -34.48 -13.01 -12.89
C LEU A 805 -34.57 -12.63 -14.37
N LYS A 806 -34.08 -13.49 -15.27
CA LYS A 806 -34.15 -13.26 -16.72
C LYS A 806 -35.59 -13.26 -17.26
N ASP A 807 -36.42 -14.19 -16.80
CA ASP A 807 -37.82 -14.32 -17.26
C ASP A 807 -38.72 -13.19 -16.74
N SER A 808 -38.37 -12.63 -15.58
CA SER A 808 -39.09 -11.54 -14.95
C SER A 808 -38.62 -10.14 -15.37
N ALA A 809 -37.44 -10.02 -15.97
CA ALA A 809 -36.88 -8.74 -16.39
C ALA A 809 -37.85 -7.91 -17.25
N ARG A 810 -37.91 -6.61 -16.96
CA ARG A 810 -38.68 -5.63 -17.73
C ARG A 810 -37.86 -5.15 -18.91
N LYS A 811 -38.35 -5.41 -20.12
CA LYS A 811 -37.76 -4.88 -21.34
C LYS A 811 -38.15 -3.40 -21.48
N SER A 812 -37.16 -2.54 -21.68
CA SER A 812 -37.35 -1.12 -21.99
C SER A 812 -36.91 -0.90 -23.43
N ASP A 813 -37.74 -0.26 -24.25
CA ASP A 813 -37.35 0.14 -25.62
C ASP A 813 -36.24 1.18 -25.62
N GLN A 814 -36.00 1.81 -24.46
CA GLN A 814 -34.97 2.81 -24.24
C GLN A 814 -33.64 2.21 -23.75
N LEU A 815 -33.60 0.92 -23.40
CA LEU A 815 -32.38 0.22 -23.00
C LEU A 815 -31.79 -0.53 -24.22
N PRO A 816 -30.47 -0.54 -24.45
CA PRO A 816 -29.87 -1.27 -25.55
C PRO A 816 -30.21 -2.78 -25.49
N ARG A 817 -30.58 -3.35 -26.65
CA ARG A 817 -30.97 -4.78 -26.75
C ARG A 817 -29.84 -5.77 -26.50
N LYS A 818 -28.59 -5.32 -26.57
CA LYS A 818 -27.37 -6.12 -26.36
C LYS A 818 -26.52 -5.45 -25.29
N GLY A 819 -25.82 -6.26 -24.49
CA GLY A 819 -24.87 -5.78 -23.49
C GLY A 819 -25.46 -5.40 -22.12
N PHE A 820 -26.79 -5.33 -21.98
CA PHE A 820 -27.48 -4.92 -20.76
C PHE A 820 -28.35 -6.04 -20.16
N GLY A 821 -27.97 -7.29 -20.45
CA GLY A 821 -28.67 -8.48 -19.99
C GLY A 821 -30.10 -8.59 -20.47
N SER A 822 -30.96 -9.20 -19.64
CA SER A 822 -32.35 -9.51 -20.02
C SER A 822 -33.32 -8.33 -19.92
N GLY A 823 -32.84 -7.17 -19.46
CA GLY A 823 -33.63 -5.96 -19.23
C GLY A 823 -33.41 -5.39 -17.83
N ILE A 824 -34.33 -4.54 -17.39
CA ILE A 824 -34.29 -3.91 -16.06
C ILE A 824 -34.97 -4.84 -15.05
N LEU A 825 -34.42 -4.95 -13.84
CA LEU A 825 -35.01 -5.68 -12.71
C LEU A 825 -36.49 -5.32 -12.52
N ASN A 826 -37.33 -6.34 -12.28
CA ASN A 826 -38.73 -6.19 -11.92
C ASN A 826 -39.06 -7.12 -10.75
N ALA A 827 -38.98 -6.59 -9.54
CA ALA A 827 -39.15 -7.33 -8.29
C ALA A 827 -40.56 -7.94 -8.18
N GLU A 828 -41.61 -7.19 -8.55
CA GLU A 828 -42.99 -7.69 -8.55
C GLU A 828 -43.16 -8.92 -9.45
N LYS A 829 -42.66 -8.86 -10.68
CA LYS A 829 -42.74 -9.99 -11.62
C LYS A 829 -41.82 -11.14 -11.20
N LEU A 830 -40.64 -10.85 -10.65
CA LEU A 830 -39.70 -11.84 -10.15
C LEU A 830 -40.30 -12.67 -9.02
N LEU A 831 -40.90 -12.02 -8.02
CA LEU A 831 -41.54 -12.73 -6.93
C LEU A 831 -42.72 -13.58 -7.43
N ASN A 832 -43.34 -13.25 -8.55
CA ASN A 832 -44.39 -14.08 -9.17
C ASN A 832 -43.86 -15.11 -10.19
N THR A 833 -42.54 -15.24 -10.32
CA THR A 833 -41.89 -16.20 -11.21
C THR A 833 -41.29 -17.33 -10.36
N PRO A 834 -41.91 -18.53 -10.32
CA PRO A 834 -41.41 -19.65 -9.53
C PRO A 834 -40.10 -20.21 -10.11
N PRO A 835 -39.30 -20.93 -9.29
CA PRO A 835 -38.10 -21.59 -9.78
C PRO A 835 -38.47 -22.59 -10.87
N LYS A 836 -37.73 -22.55 -11.98
CA LYS A 836 -37.84 -23.57 -13.03
C LYS A 836 -37.48 -24.94 -12.45
N ALA A 837 -38.12 -25.99 -12.95
CA ALA A 837 -37.84 -27.37 -12.51
C ALA A 837 -36.34 -27.69 -12.57
N ALA A 838 -35.78 -28.27 -11.51
CA ALA A 838 -34.34 -28.51 -11.35
C ALA A 838 -33.72 -29.29 -12.52
N ASN A 839 -34.45 -30.23 -13.12
CA ASN A 839 -34.02 -31.02 -14.28
C ASN A 839 -34.00 -30.26 -15.62
N LYS A 840 -34.51 -29.03 -15.65
CA LYS A 840 -34.48 -28.14 -16.83
C LYS A 840 -33.45 -27.02 -16.69
N LEU A 841 -32.78 -26.93 -15.54
CA LEU A 841 -31.66 -26.02 -15.33
C LEU A 841 -30.41 -26.61 -15.99
N LYS A 842 -29.54 -25.73 -16.48
CA LYS A 842 -28.29 -26.11 -17.14
C LYS A 842 -27.16 -25.48 -16.35
N ASN A 843 -26.13 -26.27 -16.04
CA ASN A 843 -24.92 -25.71 -15.46
C ASN A 843 -24.14 -25.04 -16.62
N PRO A 844 -23.84 -23.72 -16.55
CA PRO A 844 -23.06 -23.05 -17.59
C PRO A 844 -21.62 -23.58 -17.67
N TYR A 845 -21.16 -24.34 -16.66
CA TYR A 845 -19.89 -25.04 -16.68
C TYR A 845 -19.97 -26.46 -17.29
N ASP A 846 -21.15 -26.95 -17.70
CA ASP A 846 -21.26 -28.23 -18.40
C ASP A 846 -20.62 -28.12 -19.79
N GLY A 847 -19.58 -28.92 -20.04
CA GLY A 847 -18.80 -28.82 -21.28
C GLY A 847 -17.80 -27.66 -21.30
N TRP A 848 -17.60 -26.99 -20.16
CA TRP A 848 -16.58 -25.95 -19.98
C TRP A 848 -15.19 -26.49 -20.32
N ASN A 849 -14.57 -25.92 -21.34
CA ASN A 849 -13.19 -26.24 -21.68
C ASN A 849 -12.25 -25.43 -20.77
N GLU A 850 -12.09 -25.93 -19.56
CA GLU A 850 -11.27 -25.31 -18.52
C GLU A 850 -9.84 -25.05 -19.00
N SER A 851 -9.25 -25.99 -19.72
CA SER A 851 -7.91 -25.84 -20.29
C SER A 851 -7.83 -24.73 -21.34
N ALA A 852 -8.79 -24.64 -22.26
CA ALA A 852 -8.80 -23.58 -23.26
C ALA A 852 -9.01 -22.20 -22.61
N PHE A 853 -9.98 -22.08 -21.71
CA PHE A 853 -10.28 -20.84 -21.00
C PHE A 853 -9.08 -20.36 -20.17
N LEU A 854 -8.45 -21.26 -19.43
CA LEU A 854 -7.34 -20.91 -18.56
C LEU A 854 -6.04 -20.68 -19.35
N ASN A 855 -5.85 -21.34 -20.50
CA ASN A 855 -4.79 -20.96 -21.44
C ASN A 855 -5.01 -19.56 -22.01
N SER A 856 -6.26 -19.19 -22.32
CA SER A 856 -6.61 -17.82 -22.74
C SER A 856 -6.33 -16.79 -21.64
N LEU A 857 -6.72 -17.07 -20.39
CA LEU A 857 -6.37 -16.22 -19.25
C LEU A 857 -4.85 -16.13 -19.06
N GLN A 858 -4.13 -17.25 -19.04
CA GLN A 858 -2.68 -17.26 -18.85
C GLN A 858 -1.94 -16.53 -19.98
N GLY A 859 -2.46 -16.59 -21.22
CA GLY A 859 -1.92 -15.89 -22.37
C GLY A 859 -2.19 -14.39 -22.35
N TYR A 860 -3.44 -13.98 -22.08
CA TYR A 860 -3.90 -12.61 -22.26
C TYR A 860 -4.00 -11.78 -20.96
N ALA A 861 -3.96 -12.38 -19.76
CA ALA A 861 -4.14 -11.66 -18.49
C ALA A 861 -3.08 -10.58 -18.26
N GLU A 862 -1.82 -10.81 -18.67
CA GLU A 862 -0.77 -9.79 -18.58
C GLU A 862 -1.10 -8.58 -19.47
N ILE A 863 -1.56 -8.83 -20.70
CA ILE A 863 -1.96 -7.77 -21.64
C ILE A 863 -3.16 -6.99 -21.09
N VAL A 864 -4.17 -7.68 -20.54
CA VAL A 864 -5.35 -7.03 -19.93
C VAL A 864 -4.96 -6.19 -18.72
N LYS A 865 -4.16 -6.72 -17.80
CA LYS A 865 -3.66 -5.99 -16.62
C LYS A 865 -2.88 -4.74 -17.03
N THR A 866 -2.05 -4.85 -18.07
CA THR A 866 -1.33 -3.70 -18.60
C THR A 866 -2.26 -2.64 -19.18
N TYR A 867 -3.19 -3.03 -20.07
CA TYR A 867 -4.10 -2.06 -20.67
C TYR A 867 -5.02 -1.45 -19.63
N TRP A 868 -5.43 -2.22 -18.62
CA TRP A 868 -6.16 -1.74 -17.45
C TRP A 868 -5.41 -0.62 -16.72
N ASN A 869 -4.12 -0.81 -16.40
CA ASN A 869 -3.31 0.21 -15.74
C ASN A 869 -3.21 1.49 -16.57
N LYS A 870 -2.94 1.37 -17.88
CA LYS A 870 -2.87 2.51 -18.80
C LYS A 870 -4.22 3.23 -18.96
N LEU A 871 -5.31 2.46 -18.97
CA LEU A 871 -6.68 3.00 -19.06
C LEU A 871 -7.04 3.74 -17.78
N HIS A 872 -6.71 3.18 -16.61
CA HIS A 872 -6.84 3.86 -15.32
C HIS A 872 -6.03 5.16 -15.29
N ASP A 873 -4.75 5.14 -15.68
CA ASP A 873 -3.92 6.35 -15.76
C ASP A 873 -4.53 7.39 -16.71
N ALA A 874 -5.17 6.98 -17.80
CA ALA A 874 -5.81 7.88 -18.76
C ALA A 874 -7.17 8.45 -18.28
N ILE A 875 -7.91 7.71 -17.45
CA ILE A 875 -9.20 8.15 -16.86
C ILE A 875 -8.96 9.07 -15.65
N PHE A 876 -7.97 8.74 -14.82
CA PHE A 876 -7.75 9.35 -13.50
C PHE A 876 -6.49 10.23 -13.42
N GLY A 877 -5.61 10.21 -14.44
CA GLY A 877 -4.36 10.97 -14.49
C GLY A 877 -4.43 12.30 -15.27
N THR A 878 -3.64 13.28 -14.84
CA THR A 878 -3.59 14.62 -15.45
C THR A 878 -2.77 14.64 -16.75
N LYS A 879 -3.27 15.33 -17.80
CA LYS A 879 -2.46 15.69 -18.98
C LYS A 879 -1.39 16.72 -18.59
N ARG A 880 -0.12 16.34 -18.56
CA ARG A 880 1.01 17.28 -18.64
C ARG A 880 1.36 17.55 -20.10
N GLY A 881 1.48 18.84 -20.45
CA GLY A 881 2.06 19.25 -21.72
C GLY A 881 3.55 18.91 -21.79
N ASN A 882 3.96 18.33 -22.92
CA ASN A 882 5.32 18.32 -23.47
C ASN A 882 6.51 17.85 -22.59
N GLN A 883 6.32 16.87 -21.71
CA GLN A 883 7.42 16.01 -21.26
C GLN A 883 6.93 14.56 -21.18
N GLU A 884 7.56 13.70 -21.98
CA GLU A 884 7.24 12.28 -22.10
C GLU A 884 7.43 11.56 -20.76
N SER A 885 6.33 10.99 -20.25
CA SER A 885 6.25 9.71 -19.52
C SER A 885 7.49 9.27 -18.71
N LEU A 886 7.52 9.57 -17.41
CA LEU A 886 8.20 8.71 -16.43
C LEU A 886 7.16 7.77 -15.81
N ALA A 887 6.71 6.79 -16.60
CA ALA A 887 6.25 5.54 -16.02
C ALA A 887 7.40 4.96 -15.18
N ALA A 888 7.10 4.17 -14.13
CA ALA A 888 8.03 3.13 -13.68
C ALA A 888 8.62 2.45 -14.94
N PRO A 889 9.92 2.11 -14.98
CA PRO A 889 10.55 1.58 -16.19
C PRO A 889 9.59 0.58 -16.81
N ALA A 890 9.11 0.91 -18.02
CA ALA A 890 7.96 0.27 -18.62
C ALA A 890 7.99 -1.22 -18.30
N THR A 891 7.00 -1.75 -17.56
CA THR A 891 6.89 -3.19 -17.37
C THR A 891 6.71 -3.76 -18.77
N GLN A 892 7.83 -4.21 -19.33
CA GLN A 892 7.85 -4.83 -20.63
C GLN A 892 7.02 -6.09 -20.50
N LEU A 893 6.00 -6.22 -21.35
CA LEU A 893 5.29 -7.48 -21.51
C LEU A 893 6.32 -8.62 -21.64
N SER A 894 6.03 -9.77 -21.03
CA SER A 894 6.79 -10.99 -21.28
C SER A 894 6.93 -11.25 -22.79
N ASP A 895 8.00 -11.93 -23.22
CA ASP A 895 8.22 -12.30 -24.63
C ASP A 895 6.99 -12.97 -25.23
N SER A 896 6.34 -13.79 -24.43
CA SER A 896 5.12 -14.49 -24.79
C SER A 896 3.91 -13.56 -24.90
N ALA A 897 3.74 -12.58 -24.01
CA ALA A 897 2.68 -11.58 -24.10
C ALA A 897 2.91 -10.61 -25.27
N ARG A 898 4.17 -10.27 -25.61
CA ARG A 898 4.51 -9.49 -26.81
C ARG A 898 4.14 -10.23 -28.09
N ALA A 899 4.41 -11.53 -28.16
CA ALA A 899 4.01 -12.35 -29.30
C ALA A 899 2.48 -12.42 -29.46
N LEU A 900 1.74 -12.59 -28.36
CA LEU A 900 0.27 -12.60 -28.36
C LEU A 900 -0.33 -11.24 -28.73
N GLU A 901 0.19 -10.13 -28.20
CA GLU A 901 -0.24 -8.79 -28.58
C GLU A 901 -0.04 -8.55 -30.09
N SER A 902 1.14 -8.90 -30.61
CA SER A 902 1.47 -8.77 -32.03
C SER A 902 0.57 -9.62 -32.92
N ALA A 903 0.20 -10.83 -32.47
CA ALA A 903 -0.74 -11.69 -33.17
C ALA A 903 -2.17 -11.14 -33.17
N THR A 904 -2.61 -10.53 -32.06
CA THR A 904 -3.97 -9.98 -31.91
C THR A 904 -4.17 -8.68 -32.68
N PHE A 905 -3.16 -7.81 -32.77
CA PHE A 905 -3.29 -6.48 -33.38
C PHE A 905 -2.48 -6.28 -34.69
N GLY A 906 -1.71 -7.27 -35.15
CA GLY A 906 -0.95 -7.26 -36.41
C GLY A 906 0.42 -6.57 -36.35
N THR A 907 1.25 -6.72 -37.41
CA THR A 907 2.66 -6.25 -37.51
C THR A 907 2.85 -4.72 -37.58
N SER A 908 1.83 -3.92 -37.27
CA SER A 908 2.05 -2.53 -36.91
C SER A 908 2.72 -2.52 -35.53
N VAL A 909 4.01 -2.16 -35.52
CA VAL A 909 4.88 -1.89 -34.36
C VAL A 909 4.07 -1.77 -33.07
N SER A 910 4.33 -2.65 -32.10
CA SER A 910 3.63 -2.61 -30.81
C SER A 910 3.58 -1.17 -30.32
N ALA A 911 2.38 -0.67 -30.00
CA ALA A 911 2.22 0.66 -29.40
C ALA A 911 2.90 0.74 -28.01
N TYR A 912 3.51 -0.36 -27.58
CA TYR A 912 4.43 -0.46 -26.44
C TYR A 912 5.79 0.21 -26.68
N GLU A 913 6.26 0.28 -27.93
CA GLU A 913 7.60 0.79 -28.29
C GLU A 913 7.58 1.96 -29.29
N SER A 914 6.42 2.33 -29.84
CA SER A 914 6.33 3.51 -30.72
C SER A 914 6.11 4.79 -29.90
N ALA A 915 6.90 5.84 -30.20
CA ALA A 915 6.80 7.19 -29.61
C ALA A 915 5.47 7.94 -29.87
N THR A 916 4.46 7.28 -30.45
CA THR A 916 3.13 7.87 -30.67
C THR A 916 2.22 7.66 -29.47
N THR A 917 1.73 8.77 -28.91
CA THR A 917 0.80 8.81 -27.77
C THR A 917 -0.49 8.07 -28.12
N THR A 918 -0.72 6.90 -27.51
CA THR A 918 -1.99 6.16 -27.68
C THR A 918 -3.11 6.95 -27.02
N THR A 919 -4.22 7.21 -27.72
CA THR A 919 -5.32 8.01 -27.17
C THR A 919 -6.19 7.18 -26.22
N TYR A 920 -6.95 7.81 -25.32
CA TYR A 920 -7.91 7.12 -24.43
C TYR A 920 -8.88 6.20 -25.20
N PRO A 921 -9.50 6.63 -26.33
CA PRO A 921 -10.31 5.73 -27.16
C PRO A 921 -9.56 4.50 -27.69
N ASP A 922 -8.29 4.66 -28.09
CA ASP A 922 -7.48 3.55 -28.61
C ASP A 922 -7.10 2.57 -27.49
N LEU A 923 -6.74 3.07 -26.30
CA LEU A 923 -6.47 2.25 -25.12
C LEU A 923 -7.72 1.49 -24.67
N LEU A 924 -8.87 2.16 -24.63
CA LEU A 924 -10.15 1.56 -24.30
C LEU A 924 -10.54 0.48 -25.33
N GLN A 925 -10.34 0.74 -26.63
CA GLN A 925 -10.61 -0.24 -27.67
C GLN A 925 -9.71 -1.48 -27.55
N ARG A 926 -8.42 -1.29 -27.27
CA ARG A 926 -7.47 -2.41 -27.07
C ARG A 926 -7.80 -3.20 -25.80
N PHE A 927 -8.07 -2.52 -24.69
CA PHE A 927 -8.55 -3.14 -23.45
C PHE A 927 -9.80 -3.98 -23.72
N ASN A 928 -10.83 -3.39 -24.35
CA ASN A 928 -12.08 -4.07 -24.70
C ASN A 928 -11.85 -5.26 -25.64
N THR A 929 -10.92 -5.15 -26.59
CA THR A 929 -10.62 -6.25 -27.51
C THR A 929 -10.05 -7.45 -26.77
N VAL A 930 -9.04 -7.24 -25.91
CA VAL A 930 -8.42 -8.34 -25.17
C VAL A 930 -9.36 -8.88 -24.09
N GLN A 931 -10.09 -8.01 -23.39
CA GLN A 931 -11.14 -8.40 -22.45
C GLN A 931 -12.22 -9.24 -23.16
N SER A 932 -12.63 -8.86 -24.37
CA SER A 932 -13.60 -9.65 -25.15
C SER A 932 -13.08 -11.03 -25.55
N ILE A 933 -11.77 -11.20 -25.75
CA ILE A 933 -11.17 -12.52 -25.98
C ILE A 933 -11.34 -13.39 -24.73
N ILE A 934 -11.10 -12.82 -23.54
CA ILE A 934 -11.29 -13.52 -22.26
C ILE A 934 -12.77 -13.80 -22.01
N GLU A 935 -13.66 -12.82 -22.25
CA GLU A 935 -15.12 -12.98 -22.14
C GLU A 935 -15.63 -14.08 -23.08
N ASN A 936 -15.14 -14.12 -24.32
CA ASN A 936 -15.50 -15.17 -25.28
C ASN A 936 -14.93 -16.53 -24.91
N ALA A 937 -13.75 -16.58 -24.28
CA ALA A 937 -13.22 -17.83 -23.75
C ALA A 937 -13.98 -18.30 -22.50
N ALA A 938 -14.56 -17.38 -21.74
CA ALA A 938 -15.41 -17.65 -20.58
C ALA A 938 -16.85 -18.04 -20.96
N LYS A 939 -17.16 -18.20 -22.25
CA LYS A 939 -18.47 -18.51 -22.79
C LYS A 939 -18.39 -19.82 -23.55
#